data_AF-A0A8E6BA73-F1
#
_entry.id   AF-A0A8E6BA73-F1
#
_cell.length_a   1.000
_cell.length_b   1.000
_cell.length_c   1.000
_cell.angle_alpha   90.00
_cell.angle_beta   90.00
_cell.angle_gamma   90.00
#
_symmetry.space_group_name_H-M   'P 1'
#
loop_
_entity.id
_entity.type
_entity.pdbx_description
1 polymer ?
#
loop_
_entity_poly.entity_id
_entity_poly.type
_entity_poly.pdbx_seq_one_letter_code
_entity_poly.pdbx_strand_id
1 'polypeptide(L)'
;MTDSSANSDNQAANSKLDIPLSANPQKIVALVEGADHVCCRYRITAFKAIIERAGHQLELAAIPKGPLARWNLFRRLKLYDIVILQRKLFSGWELLLLRKYAKKLIFDYDDAVWSRDSFAKSSYDRKRNRRFINICRVADVVTPGNKFLKQNSLHYATWVTLPVQWVVANPESILIPTCVDENLYPRDPISKPDDKIRLVWIGSSSTLQGLKQICSVLDSLAEVSDRLVLRIICDQELELSKLPVEFVPWDAKSEVLRIAESDIGISWIPDDFWSRGKCGLKTLQYMAAGLPVIANPVGVHPEMIIEGENGFLVRDENAWLKAVRSLIEKPDLRRSMGLNSRQRFENRYSVQRGAAVWLKLIDALSKPSENHSVRQKPRGEGNRIPTANEIQWQHSLASPLNSETLNLQLLLREGHAEIIKEGPHRTVFRVLIDRERYYWKFCKLSGPRAWAREWLRQPKARLEFDQARALWKMGIATFEPIAWGVELGFFAGQSHLITREIGETQSLMDLLESWTCIAPAPRDRRNLTKAFAGFVANLHNQGIMHPDPHPGNFLIRWEDRTQAPEFFLLDIHAVTRHSYGYLNTEVTKIHLALINRWFVLRTTRLDRMRFWREYFKLRRWWEKLTVRAVDAETRKQNFDFWASRYRRAISHKRHFPSLKSRSMKGFRAANCPSELADILMSDPDQPFAQLERLWKNSKSSSVVPLEFQRRQYVLKRFRIQSFGDALKNRFRRSPALHSWLMGHALLDRLLPTAIPVLVLHRMHRGIPREGYLLCELLPEAQELQEVLDVEFDQCRAYKRELIHQLAHTIRHMHERGITHRDLKAANLLVQIRYPKPKVSFIDLVGMRIRRQISPHRAWRDLVRLNASFIESRNITRTDRLRFLRTYQLWPLRGREDWKACWKWVAEATQAKIARNQKRGRVLK
;
A
#
# COMPACT_ATOMS: atom_id res chain seq x y z
N MET A 1 -53.20 -44.11 48.69
CA MET A 1 -53.51 -45.40 48.05
C MET A 1 -54.03 -45.09 46.67
N THR A 2 -53.37 -45.65 45.64
CA THR A 2 -53.81 -45.93 44.24
C THR A 2 -54.49 -44.78 43.47
N ASP A 3 -54.04 -44.34 42.30
CA ASP A 3 -53.80 -45.20 41.14
C ASP A 3 -52.82 -44.64 40.11
N SER A 4 -52.13 -45.59 39.47
CA SER A 4 -51.17 -45.45 38.39
C SER A 4 -51.85 -45.51 37.02
N SER A 5 -51.73 -44.48 36.20
CA SER A 5 -51.73 -44.59 34.73
C SER A 5 -51.39 -43.25 34.06
N ALA A 6 -50.11 -43.01 33.77
CA ALA A 6 -49.67 -42.06 32.74
C ALA A 6 -48.16 -42.19 32.54
N ASN A 7 -47.74 -43.22 31.79
CA ASN A 7 -46.39 -43.27 31.24
C ASN A 7 -46.40 -43.96 29.88
N SER A 8 -46.76 -43.21 28.84
CA SER A 8 -46.34 -43.40 27.44
C SER A 8 -47.14 -42.41 26.60
N ASP A 9 -46.50 -41.33 26.16
CA ASP A 9 -46.82 -40.55 24.93
C ASP A 9 -46.26 -39.12 24.98
N ASN A 10 -44.98 -38.98 25.34
CA ASN A 10 -44.25 -37.73 25.13
C ASN A 10 -42.79 -37.95 24.71
N GLN A 11 -42.58 -38.95 23.85
CA GLN A 11 -41.30 -39.22 23.16
C GLN A 11 -41.51 -39.44 21.65
N ALA A 12 -42.10 -38.46 20.98
CA ALA A 12 -42.00 -38.28 19.51
C ALA A 12 -42.37 -36.81 19.25
N ALA A 13 -41.59 -35.92 18.64
CA ALA A 13 -40.57 -36.06 17.63
C ALA A 13 -39.45 -35.03 17.88
N ASN A 14 -38.33 -35.48 18.41
CA ASN A 14 -37.07 -34.75 18.43
C ASN A 14 -36.22 -35.32 17.30
N SER A 15 -36.14 -34.65 16.16
CA SER A 15 -35.13 -34.95 15.12
C SER A 15 -33.74 -34.53 15.64
N LYS A 16 -33.25 -35.23 16.66
CA LYS A 16 -31.88 -35.12 17.15
C LYS A 16 -30.99 -35.76 16.09
N LEU A 17 -29.99 -35.01 15.61
CA LEU A 17 -28.81 -35.68 15.06
C LEU A 17 -28.30 -36.61 16.16
N ASP A 18 -28.18 -37.90 15.86
CA ASP A 18 -27.31 -38.77 16.64
C ASP A 18 -25.91 -38.16 16.58
N ILE A 19 -25.46 -37.60 17.70
CA ILE A 19 -24.11 -37.05 17.85
C ILE A 19 -23.26 -38.23 18.36
N PRO A 20 -22.46 -38.88 17.49
CA PRO A 20 -21.60 -39.97 17.94
C PRO A 20 -20.55 -39.42 18.91
N LEU A 21 -20.25 -40.18 19.96
CA LEU A 21 -19.13 -39.89 20.85
C LEU A 21 -17.82 -39.98 20.05
N SER A 22 -16.98 -38.94 20.16
CA SER A 22 -15.68 -38.94 19.49
C SER A 22 -14.76 -39.99 20.12
N ALA A 23 -14.12 -40.80 19.28
CA ALA A 23 -13.16 -41.82 19.71
C ALA A 23 -11.88 -41.22 20.31
N ASN A 24 -11.64 -39.91 20.14
CA ASN A 24 -10.46 -39.22 20.68
C ASN A 24 -10.83 -37.85 21.28
N PRO A 25 -11.32 -37.81 22.54
CA PRO A 25 -11.65 -36.58 23.26
C PRO A 25 -10.55 -35.52 23.19
N GLN A 26 -10.92 -34.26 22.97
CA GLN A 26 -9.97 -33.15 22.82
C GLN A 26 -10.20 -32.11 23.92
N LYS A 27 -9.11 -31.53 24.47
CA LYS A 27 -9.20 -30.33 25.31
C LYS A 27 -9.05 -29.08 24.46
N ILE A 28 -10.11 -28.29 24.39
CA ILE A 28 -10.22 -27.11 23.53
C ILE A 28 -10.35 -25.86 24.39
N VAL A 29 -9.60 -24.81 24.02
CA VAL A 29 -9.76 -23.48 24.63
C VAL A 29 -10.08 -22.43 23.56
N ALA A 30 -11.13 -21.65 23.78
CA ALA A 30 -11.46 -20.50 22.94
C ALA A 30 -11.01 -19.20 23.61
N LEU A 31 -10.05 -18.52 22.97
CA LEU A 31 -9.58 -17.19 23.33
C LEU A 31 -10.52 -16.13 22.75
N VAL A 32 -11.28 -15.48 23.62
CA VAL A 32 -12.35 -14.53 23.25
C VAL A 32 -12.12 -13.16 23.88
N GLU A 33 -12.70 -12.09 23.31
CA GLU A 33 -12.56 -10.75 23.91
C GLU A 33 -13.34 -10.60 25.23
N GLY A 34 -14.44 -11.35 25.36
CA GLY A 34 -15.24 -11.49 26.59
C GLY A 34 -16.28 -12.59 26.40
N ALA A 35 -16.59 -13.34 27.46
CA ALA A 35 -17.53 -14.47 27.39
C ALA A 35 -18.96 -14.02 27.07
N ASP A 36 -19.36 -12.85 27.57
CA ASP A 36 -20.71 -12.28 27.38
C ASP A 36 -20.86 -11.47 26.09
N HIS A 37 -19.78 -11.33 25.30
CA HIS A 37 -19.82 -10.56 24.06
C HIS A 37 -20.70 -11.27 23.01
N VAL A 38 -21.57 -10.54 22.32
CA VAL A 38 -22.55 -11.07 21.34
C VAL A 38 -21.90 -12.01 20.31
N CYS A 39 -20.76 -11.63 19.72
CA CYS A 39 -20.01 -12.50 18.81
C CYS A 39 -19.60 -13.84 19.45
N CYS A 40 -19.17 -13.86 20.72
CA CYS A 40 -18.83 -15.09 21.44
C CYS A 40 -20.07 -15.97 21.61
N ARG A 41 -21.19 -15.35 22.03
CA ARG A 41 -22.49 -16.02 22.25
C ARG A 41 -22.89 -16.89 21.06
N TYR A 42 -22.85 -16.33 19.85
CA TYR A 42 -23.34 -17.02 18.65
C TYR A 42 -22.29 -17.78 17.83
N ARG A 43 -20.99 -17.47 17.96
CA ARG A 43 -19.94 -18.15 17.18
C ARG A 43 -19.19 -19.24 17.95
N ILE A 44 -19.20 -19.20 19.28
CA ILE A 44 -18.48 -20.16 20.12
C ILE A 44 -19.42 -20.79 21.15
N THR A 45 -20.02 -19.98 22.04
CA THR A 45 -20.81 -20.46 23.18
C THR A 45 -22.01 -21.30 22.74
N ALA A 46 -22.69 -20.91 21.66
CA ALA A 46 -23.83 -21.64 21.10
C ALA A 46 -23.53 -23.13 20.80
N PHE A 47 -22.28 -23.46 20.46
CA PHE A 47 -21.90 -24.83 20.11
C PHE A 47 -21.40 -25.65 21.30
N LYS A 48 -21.17 -25.03 22.46
CA LYS A 48 -20.51 -25.65 23.62
C LYS A 48 -21.21 -26.95 24.05
N ALA A 49 -22.53 -26.90 24.25
CA ALA A 49 -23.28 -28.06 24.72
C ALA A 49 -23.21 -29.26 23.75
N ILE A 50 -23.18 -29.01 22.44
CA ILE A 50 -23.09 -30.07 21.43
C ILE A 50 -21.67 -30.64 21.37
N ILE A 51 -20.66 -29.77 21.44
CA ILE A 51 -19.24 -30.18 21.46
C ILE A 51 -18.93 -31.03 22.71
N GLU A 52 -19.51 -30.68 23.86
CA GLU A 52 -19.37 -31.44 25.11
C GLU A 52 -20.11 -32.78 25.07
N ARG A 53 -21.30 -32.83 24.47
CA ARG A 53 -22.03 -34.09 24.24
C ARG A 53 -21.29 -35.04 23.29
N ALA A 54 -20.49 -34.52 22.36
CA ALA A 54 -19.61 -35.32 21.51
C ALA A 54 -18.36 -35.85 22.24
N GLY A 55 -18.16 -35.51 23.51
CA GLY A 55 -17.05 -35.98 24.34
C GLY A 55 -15.83 -35.05 24.40
N HIS A 56 -15.86 -33.87 23.78
CA HIS A 56 -14.76 -32.89 23.87
C HIS A 56 -14.97 -31.91 25.04
N GLN A 57 -13.90 -31.29 25.53
CA GLN A 57 -13.99 -30.23 26.55
C GLN A 57 -13.77 -28.87 25.89
N LEU A 58 -14.71 -27.91 26.06
CA LEU A 58 -14.56 -26.54 25.55
C LEU A 58 -14.54 -25.50 26.68
N GLU A 59 -13.38 -24.93 26.95
CA GLU A 59 -13.18 -23.84 27.90
C GLU A 59 -13.16 -22.47 27.19
N LEU A 60 -13.83 -21.47 27.77
CA LEU A 60 -13.76 -20.09 27.31
C LEU A 60 -12.75 -19.31 28.15
N ALA A 61 -11.77 -18.65 27.51
CA ALA A 61 -10.78 -17.84 28.19
C ALA A 61 -10.78 -16.41 27.62
N ALA A 62 -11.13 -15.43 28.46
CA ALA A 62 -11.07 -14.03 28.09
C ALA A 62 -9.62 -13.55 27.90
N ILE A 63 -9.36 -12.82 26.82
CA ILE A 63 -8.02 -12.30 26.51
C ILE A 63 -7.70 -11.11 27.44
N PRO A 64 -6.71 -11.22 28.34
CA PRO A 64 -6.47 -10.17 29.33
C PRO A 64 -5.89 -8.90 28.69
N LYS A 65 -6.06 -7.79 29.42
CA LYS A 65 -5.41 -6.51 29.11
C LYS A 65 -3.95 -6.59 29.55
N GLY A 66 -3.05 -6.06 28.73
CA GLY A 66 -1.61 -5.98 29.02
C GLY A 66 -0.78 -7.19 28.56
N PRO A 67 0.51 -6.98 28.23
CA PRO A 67 1.37 -8.00 27.64
C PRO A 67 1.76 -9.14 28.60
N LEU A 68 1.96 -8.85 29.89
CA LEU A 68 2.40 -9.84 30.88
C LEU A 68 1.30 -10.88 31.17
N ALA A 69 0.07 -10.42 31.39
CA ALA A 69 -1.08 -11.30 31.60
C ALA A 69 -1.35 -12.19 30.37
N ARG A 70 -1.17 -11.66 29.16
CA ARG A 70 -1.27 -12.45 27.91
C ARG A 70 -0.17 -13.50 27.81
N TRP A 71 1.04 -13.17 28.24
CA TRP A 71 2.12 -14.15 28.26
C TRP A 71 1.81 -15.32 29.19
N ASN A 72 1.26 -15.05 30.39
CA ASN A 72 0.81 -16.10 31.32
C ASN A 72 -0.31 -16.95 30.72
N LEU A 73 -1.30 -16.33 30.07
CA LEU A 73 -2.34 -17.05 29.32
C LEU A 73 -1.74 -17.94 28.24
N PHE A 74 -0.83 -17.42 27.40
CA PHE A 74 -0.22 -18.19 26.32
C PHE A 74 0.57 -19.39 26.84
N ARG A 75 1.28 -19.27 27.97
CA ARG A 75 1.99 -20.41 28.59
C ARG A 75 1.07 -21.55 29.01
N ARG A 76 -0.18 -21.25 29.39
CA ARG A 76 -1.19 -22.26 29.76
C ARG A 76 -1.73 -23.01 28.55
N LEU A 77 -1.58 -22.49 27.32
CA LEU A 77 -2.12 -23.11 26.11
C LEU A 77 -1.53 -24.50 25.81
N LYS A 78 -0.35 -24.82 26.36
CA LYS A 78 0.26 -26.16 26.25
C LYS A 78 -0.61 -27.29 26.85
N LEU A 79 -1.56 -26.94 27.72
CA LEU A 79 -2.49 -27.87 28.38
C LEU A 79 -3.66 -28.28 27.47
N TYR A 80 -3.85 -27.59 26.34
CA TYR A 80 -4.95 -27.81 25.42
C TYR A 80 -4.42 -28.36 24.10
N ASP A 81 -5.26 -29.14 23.43
CA ASP A 81 -4.94 -29.77 22.14
C ASP A 81 -5.26 -28.82 20.99
N ILE A 82 -6.38 -28.08 21.12
CA ILE A 82 -6.84 -27.11 20.12
C ILE A 82 -7.07 -25.75 20.79
N VAL A 83 -6.54 -24.70 20.17
CA VAL A 83 -6.76 -23.31 20.56
C VAL A 83 -7.57 -22.61 19.47
N ILE A 84 -8.76 -22.11 19.82
CA ILE A 84 -9.59 -21.26 18.94
C ILE A 84 -9.32 -19.80 19.30
N LEU A 85 -8.79 -19.02 18.37
CA LEU A 85 -8.65 -17.57 18.53
C LEU A 85 -9.81 -16.84 17.83
N GLN A 86 -10.68 -16.21 18.61
CA GLN A 86 -11.81 -15.46 18.07
C GLN A 86 -11.44 -13.98 17.82
N ARG A 87 -11.49 -13.53 16.57
CA ARG A 87 -11.37 -12.14 16.06
C ARG A 87 -10.06 -11.38 16.36
N LYS A 88 -9.33 -11.71 17.43
CA LYS A 88 -8.25 -10.87 17.95
C LYS A 88 -7.04 -10.82 17.02
N LEU A 89 -6.60 -9.60 16.70
CA LEU A 89 -5.39 -9.36 15.91
C LEU A 89 -4.20 -8.94 16.79
N PHE A 90 -3.39 -9.93 17.19
CA PHE A 90 -2.18 -9.72 17.98
C PHE A 90 -1.05 -9.03 17.20
N SER A 91 -0.13 -8.40 17.93
CA SER A 91 1.11 -7.90 17.33
C SER A 91 2.04 -9.05 16.94
N GLY A 92 3.08 -8.77 16.13
CA GLY A 92 3.93 -9.83 15.57
C GLY A 92 4.62 -10.70 16.62
N TRP A 93 5.04 -10.14 17.76
CA TRP A 93 5.71 -10.91 18.82
C TRP A 93 4.72 -11.69 19.70
N GLU A 94 3.55 -11.11 20.02
CA GLU A 94 2.47 -11.81 20.73
C GLU A 94 2.01 -13.02 19.92
N LEU A 95 1.91 -12.87 18.61
CA LEU A 95 1.52 -13.94 17.69
C LEU A 95 2.55 -15.08 17.66
N LEU A 96 3.86 -14.76 17.71
CA LEU A 96 4.91 -15.76 17.82
C LEU A 96 4.82 -16.55 19.12
N LEU A 97 4.49 -15.88 20.23
CA LEU A 97 4.28 -16.54 21.52
C LEU A 97 3.02 -17.43 21.50
N LEU A 98 1.90 -16.93 20.98
CA LEU A 98 0.68 -17.71 20.81
C LEU A 98 0.97 -18.99 20.01
N ARG A 99 1.62 -18.87 18.85
CA ARG A 99 1.95 -20.02 18.02
C ARG A 99 2.91 -20.99 18.69
N LYS A 100 3.87 -20.50 19.48
CA LYS A 100 4.83 -21.35 20.20
C LYS A 100 4.14 -22.31 21.19
N TYR A 101 3.04 -21.89 21.82
CA TYR A 101 2.37 -22.69 22.86
C TYR A 101 1.11 -23.40 22.40
N ALA A 102 0.51 -23.01 21.27
CA ALA A 102 -0.65 -23.68 20.71
C ALA A 102 -0.23 -24.91 19.87
N LYS A 103 -0.69 -26.12 20.25
CA LYS A 103 -0.47 -27.35 19.48
C LYS A 103 -1.17 -27.29 18.12
N LYS A 104 -2.48 -26.98 18.12
CA LYS A 104 -3.29 -26.63 16.95
C LYS A 104 -3.95 -25.27 17.17
N LEU A 105 -3.93 -24.40 16.17
CA LEU A 105 -4.46 -23.03 16.22
C LEU A 105 -5.52 -22.83 15.13
N ILE A 106 -6.76 -22.61 15.55
CA ILE A 106 -7.86 -22.20 14.69
C ILE A 106 -8.05 -20.69 14.84
N PHE A 107 -8.14 -19.95 13.74
CA PHE A 107 -8.50 -18.53 13.75
C PHE A 107 -9.93 -18.34 13.25
N ASP A 108 -10.84 -17.98 14.15
CA ASP A 108 -12.26 -17.79 13.89
C ASP A 108 -12.63 -16.30 13.86
N TYR A 109 -13.41 -15.88 12.87
CA TYR A 109 -13.87 -14.49 12.79
C TYR A 109 -15.16 -14.34 11.98
N ASP A 110 -15.94 -13.32 12.33
CA ASP A 110 -17.29 -13.02 11.85
C ASP A 110 -17.46 -11.58 11.35
N ASP A 111 -16.38 -10.79 11.36
CA ASP A 111 -16.32 -9.42 10.86
C ASP A 111 -15.05 -9.19 10.03
N ALA A 112 -15.04 -8.13 9.21
CA ALA A 112 -13.83 -7.70 8.49
C ALA A 112 -12.82 -7.02 9.44
N VAL A 113 -12.23 -7.79 10.36
CA VAL A 113 -11.31 -7.33 11.42
C VAL A 113 -10.05 -6.60 10.90
N TRP A 114 -9.74 -6.75 9.60
CA TRP A 114 -8.67 -6.00 8.92
C TRP A 114 -9.05 -4.56 8.53
N SER A 115 -10.35 -4.27 8.46
CA SER A 115 -10.93 -2.97 8.15
C SER A 115 -11.26 -2.19 9.42
N ARG A 116 -11.49 -0.88 9.27
CA ARG A 116 -12.25 -0.09 10.25
C ARG A 116 -13.74 -0.21 9.97
N ASP A 117 -14.55 0.18 10.96
CA ASP A 117 -16.01 0.23 10.82
C ASP A 117 -16.44 1.16 9.68
N SER A 118 -17.70 1.01 9.26
CA SER A 118 -18.34 1.75 8.17
C SER A 118 -18.33 3.27 8.34
N PHE A 119 -18.24 3.76 9.58
CA PHE A 119 -18.41 5.17 9.93
C PHE A 119 -17.09 5.87 10.28
N ALA A 120 -15.97 5.15 10.18
CA ALA A 120 -14.64 5.72 10.33
C ALA A 120 -14.25 6.61 9.14
N LYS A 121 -13.45 7.66 9.40
CA LYS A 121 -12.90 8.57 8.35
C LYS A 121 -12.14 7.87 7.20
N SER A 122 -11.71 6.62 7.40
CA SER A 122 -11.03 5.79 6.40
C SER A 122 -11.27 4.32 6.74
N SER A 123 -11.73 3.54 5.76
CA SER A 123 -11.98 2.10 5.91
C SER A 123 -10.69 1.28 6.03
N TYR A 124 -9.62 1.67 5.33
CA TYR A 124 -8.36 0.92 5.32
C TYR A 124 -7.43 1.27 6.50
N ASP A 125 -6.94 0.25 7.21
CA ASP A 125 -5.87 0.38 8.21
C ASP A 125 -4.72 -0.59 7.91
N ARG A 126 -3.57 -0.04 7.53
CA ARG A 126 -2.37 -0.82 7.18
C ARG A 126 -1.87 -1.71 8.32
N LYS A 127 -2.00 -1.28 9.58
CA LYS A 127 -1.54 -2.05 10.73
C LYS A 127 -2.47 -3.24 10.99
N ARG A 128 -3.79 -3.02 10.95
CA ARG A 128 -4.79 -4.10 11.09
C ARG A 128 -4.65 -5.12 9.98
N ASN A 129 -4.56 -4.66 8.73
CA ASN A 129 -4.39 -5.54 7.58
C ASN A 129 -3.13 -6.41 7.69
N ARG A 130 -2.00 -5.82 8.10
CA ARG A 130 -0.77 -6.59 8.32
C ARG A 130 -0.90 -7.64 9.42
N ARG A 131 -1.62 -7.34 10.52
CA ARG A 131 -1.83 -8.29 11.61
C ARG A 131 -2.77 -9.42 11.20
N PHE A 132 -3.85 -9.11 10.49
CA PHE A 132 -4.77 -10.09 9.91
C PHE A 132 -4.04 -11.07 9.00
N ILE A 133 -3.25 -10.55 8.05
CA ILE A 133 -2.39 -11.37 7.19
C ILE A 133 -1.47 -12.27 8.03
N ASN A 134 -0.88 -11.75 9.11
CA ASN A 134 0.03 -12.55 9.93
C ASN A 134 -0.69 -13.68 10.69
N ILE A 135 -1.88 -13.47 11.26
CA ILE A 135 -2.61 -14.54 11.94
C ILE A 135 -3.07 -15.62 10.96
N CYS A 136 -3.59 -15.23 9.78
CA CYS A 136 -3.96 -16.18 8.73
C CYS A 136 -2.78 -17.05 8.25
N ARG A 137 -1.54 -16.55 8.35
CA ARG A 137 -0.33 -17.31 7.99
C ARG A 137 0.10 -18.35 9.03
N VAL A 138 -0.20 -18.12 10.30
CA VAL A 138 0.31 -18.97 11.40
C VAL A 138 -0.75 -19.91 11.97
N ALA A 139 -2.03 -19.63 11.71
CA ALA A 139 -3.12 -20.52 12.09
C ALA A 139 -3.05 -21.80 11.25
N ASP A 140 -3.32 -22.94 11.89
CA ASP A 140 -3.44 -24.23 11.21
C ASP A 140 -4.74 -24.27 10.37
N VAL A 141 -5.80 -23.63 10.88
CA VAL A 141 -7.11 -23.51 10.21
C VAL A 141 -7.68 -22.11 10.40
N VAL A 142 -8.41 -21.61 9.41
CA VAL A 142 -9.11 -20.32 9.46
C VAL A 142 -10.60 -20.55 9.20
N THR A 143 -11.48 -20.18 10.14
CA THR A 143 -12.94 -20.38 10.06
C THR A 143 -13.67 -19.05 9.88
N PRO A 144 -13.87 -18.60 8.62
CA PRO A 144 -14.60 -17.37 8.31
C PRO A 144 -16.10 -17.56 8.49
N GLY A 145 -16.80 -16.49 8.89
CA GLY A 145 -18.25 -16.48 9.10
C GLY A 145 -19.12 -16.33 7.84
N ASN A 146 -18.55 -15.91 6.71
CA ASN A 146 -19.28 -15.82 5.43
C ASN A 146 -18.35 -15.96 4.21
N LYS A 147 -18.91 -16.07 2.99
CA LYS A 147 -18.11 -16.25 1.77
C LYS A 147 -17.19 -15.07 1.48
N PHE A 148 -17.62 -13.84 1.78
CA PHE A 148 -16.77 -12.67 1.60
C PHE A 148 -15.52 -12.72 2.49
N LEU A 149 -15.69 -13.02 3.78
CA LEU A 149 -14.61 -13.23 4.74
C LEU A 149 -13.70 -14.38 4.29
N LYS A 150 -14.28 -15.48 3.79
CA LYS A 150 -13.56 -16.65 3.25
C LYS A 150 -12.71 -16.33 2.04
N GLN A 151 -13.26 -15.61 1.07
CA GLN A 151 -12.50 -15.16 -0.11
C GLN A 151 -11.34 -14.27 0.30
N ASN A 152 -11.52 -13.41 1.31
CA ASN A 152 -10.45 -12.58 1.84
C ASN A 152 -9.37 -13.41 2.55
N SER A 153 -9.70 -14.40 3.38
CA SER A 153 -8.69 -15.27 4.02
C SER A 153 -7.98 -16.17 3.01
N LEU A 154 -8.69 -16.80 2.07
CA LEU A 154 -8.08 -17.57 0.97
C LEU A 154 -7.12 -16.71 0.17
N HIS A 155 -7.52 -15.48 -0.12
CA HIS A 155 -6.68 -14.52 -0.80
C HIS A 155 -5.40 -14.25 0.00
N TYR A 156 -5.45 -13.96 1.29
CA TYR A 156 -4.23 -13.74 2.06
C TYR A 156 -3.41 -15.02 2.34
N ALA A 157 -4.04 -16.19 2.32
CA ALA A 157 -3.38 -17.50 2.46
C ALA A 157 -2.71 -17.96 1.15
N THR A 158 -3.31 -17.69 -0.01
CA THR A 158 -2.73 -18.01 -1.34
C THR A 158 -1.67 -16.99 -1.77
N TRP A 159 -1.75 -15.75 -1.29
CA TRP A 159 -0.78 -14.69 -1.57
C TRP A 159 0.40 -14.68 -0.60
N VAL A 160 0.45 -15.62 0.34
CA VAL A 160 1.58 -15.77 1.26
C VAL A 160 1.90 -17.21 1.51
N THR A 161 3.08 -17.56 1.07
CA THR A 161 3.83 -18.78 1.32
C THR A 161 3.88 -19.25 2.78
N LEU A 162 2.86 -20.02 3.18
CA LEU A 162 2.84 -21.23 4.01
C LEU A 162 1.49 -21.93 3.75
N PRO A 163 1.41 -23.28 3.73
CA PRO A 163 0.13 -23.94 3.51
C PRO A 163 -0.73 -23.77 4.76
N VAL A 164 -1.83 -23.02 4.65
CA VAL A 164 -2.98 -23.30 5.51
C VAL A 164 -3.52 -24.63 5.00
N GLN A 165 -2.93 -25.74 5.47
CA GLN A 165 -3.08 -27.09 4.90
C GLN A 165 -4.56 -27.47 4.71
N TRP A 166 -5.44 -27.04 5.61
CA TRP A 166 -6.87 -27.34 5.54
C TRP A 166 -7.68 -26.44 4.61
N VAL A 167 -7.39 -25.13 4.59
CA VAL A 167 -8.14 -24.16 3.74
C VAL A 167 -7.99 -24.46 2.25
N VAL A 168 -6.86 -25.05 1.86
CA VAL A 168 -6.57 -25.41 0.46
C VAL A 168 -6.99 -26.84 0.13
N ALA A 169 -6.96 -27.78 1.08
CA ALA A 169 -7.27 -29.19 0.83
C ALA A 169 -8.78 -29.49 0.68
N ASN A 170 -9.66 -28.66 1.26
CA ASN A 170 -11.11 -28.81 1.09
C ASN A 170 -11.82 -27.45 1.09
N PRO A 171 -11.88 -26.74 -0.06
CA PRO A 171 -12.47 -25.41 -0.15
C PRO A 171 -13.97 -25.37 0.15
N GLU A 172 -14.70 -26.49 0.19
CA GLU A 172 -16.13 -26.50 0.47
C GLU A 172 -16.48 -26.60 1.98
N SER A 173 -15.63 -27.19 2.83
CA SER A 173 -16.00 -27.53 4.21
C SER A 173 -15.74 -26.45 5.27
N ILE A 174 -14.92 -25.43 4.98
CA ILE A 174 -14.44 -24.46 5.99
C ILE A 174 -15.17 -23.12 5.82
N LEU A 175 -16.46 -23.13 6.13
CA LEU A 175 -17.30 -21.94 6.27
C LEU A 175 -18.24 -22.23 7.43
N ILE A 176 -18.08 -21.51 8.54
CA ILE A 176 -18.94 -21.70 9.71
C ILE A 176 -19.73 -20.41 9.88
N PRO A 177 -20.98 -20.37 9.40
CA PRO A 177 -21.79 -19.16 9.54
C PRO A 177 -22.06 -18.85 11.01
N THR A 178 -22.52 -17.63 11.27
CA THR A 178 -23.24 -17.38 12.52
C THR A 178 -24.47 -18.28 12.54
N CYS A 179 -24.68 -18.97 13.66
CA CYS A 179 -25.86 -19.83 13.86
C CYS A 179 -26.72 -19.27 14.99
N VAL A 180 -28.03 -19.54 14.90
CA VAL A 180 -29.01 -19.20 15.93
C VAL A 180 -29.68 -20.50 16.37
N ASP A 181 -29.97 -20.64 17.67
CA ASP A 181 -30.66 -21.82 18.20
C ASP A 181 -32.15 -21.73 17.82
N GLU A 182 -32.59 -22.64 16.98
CA GLU A 182 -33.96 -22.73 16.47
C GLU A 182 -35.00 -22.98 17.56
N ASN A 183 -34.59 -23.54 18.71
CA ASN A 183 -35.49 -23.87 19.82
C ASN A 183 -35.89 -22.65 20.64
N LEU A 184 -35.17 -21.53 20.50
CA LEU A 184 -35.54 -20.27 21.15
C LEU A 184 -36.72 -19.59 20.45
N TYR A 185 -36.97 -19.91 19.18
CA TYR A 185 -37.97 -19.26 18.36
C TYR A 185 -39.23 -20.14 18.23
N PRO A 186 -40.42 -19.55 18.30
CA PRO A 186 -41.68 -20.29 18.15
C PRO A 186 -41.73 -20.98 16.77
N ARG A 187 -42.30 -22.18 16.73
CA ARG A 187 -42.57 -22.91 15.48
C ARG A 187 -43.91 -22.51 14.86
N ASP A 188 -44.90 -22.32 15.72
CA ASP A 188 -46.24 -21.92 15.31
C ASP A 188 -46.41 -20.39 15.34
N PRO A 189 -47.29 -19.83 14.49
CA PRO A 189 -47.60 -18.41 14.52
C PRO A 189 -48.08 -17.97 15.90
N ILE A 190 -47.45 -16.92 16.46
CA ILE A 190 -47.91 -16.31 17.70
C ILE A 190 -49.06 -15.35 17.42
N SER A 191 -50.03 -15.29 18.33
CA SER A 191 -51.11 -14.28 18.31
C SER A 191 -50.53 -12.86 18.26
N LYS A 192 -51.05 -12.03 17.36
CA LYS A 192 -50.62 -10.64 17.20
C LYS A 192 -51.35 -9.74 18.20
N PRO A 193 -50.70 -8.69 18.73
CA PRO A 193 -51.32 -7.83 19.75
C PRO A 193 -52.43 -6.92 19.20
N ASP A 194 -52.42 -6.63 17.91
CA ASP A 194 -53.42 -5.82 17.20
C ASP A 194 -53.43 -6.19 15.70
N ASP A 195 -54.20 -5.45 14.90
CA ASP A 195 -54.34 -5.65 13.45
C ASP A 195 -53.27 -4.92 12.60
N LYS A 196 -52.25 -4.33 13.23
CA LYS A 196 -51.16 -3.63 12.54
C LYS A 196 -50.18 -4.61 11.90
N ILE A 197 -49.62 -4.20 10.77
CA ILE A 197 -48.54 -4.94 10.09
C ILE A 197 -47.20 -4.32 10.49
N ARG A 198 -46.35 -5.11 11.13
CA ARG A 198 -45.09 -4.65 11.71
C ARG A 198 -43.90 -5.04 10.84
N LEU A 199 -43.19 -4.03 10.34
CA LEU A 199 -41.81 -4.15 9.90
C LEU A 199 -40.92 -4.18 11.14
N VAL A 200 -40.01 -5.15 11.26
CA VAL A 200 -39.09 -5.24 12.40
C VAL A 200 -37.64 -5.01 11.99
N TRP A 201 -36.97 -4.16 12.76
CA TRP A 201 -35.52 -4.01 12.75
C TRP A 201 -34.96 -4.20 14.15
N ILE A 202 -33.87 -4.97 14.26
CA ILE A 202 -33.12 -5.17 15.52
C ILE A 202 -31.65 -4.78 15.31
N GLY A 203 -31.09 -4.13 16.32
CA GLY A 203 -29.69 -3.78 16.36
C GLY A 203 -29.32 -2.92 17.56
N SER A 204 -28.12 -2.36 17.50
CA SER A 204 -27.64 -1.36 18.45
C SER A 204 -27.50 0.01 17.79
N SER A 205 -27.32 1.05 18.59
CA SER A 205 -27.06 2.44 18.23
C SER A 205 -25.94 2.59 17.19
N SER A 206 -24.91 1.75 17.29
CA SER A 206 -23.82 1.68 16.31
C SER A 206 -24.26 1.20 14.91
N THR A 207 -25.25 0.30 14.84
CA THR A 207 -25.81 -0.18 13.57
C THR A 207 -27.03 0.60 13.10
N LEU A 208 -27.69 1.34 14.01
CA LEU A 208 -28.82 2.22 13.71
C LEU A 208 -28.40 3.35 12.75
N GLN A 209 -27.14 3.78 12.78
CA GLN A 209 -26.56 4.71 11.81
C GLN A 209 -26.67 4.23 10.35
N GLY A 210 -26.74 2.92 10.13
CA GLY A 210 -27.03 2.36 8.80
C GLY A 210 -28.47 2.63 8.40
N LEU A 211 -29.42 2.33 9.29
CA LEU A 211 -30.85 2.54 9.05
C LEU A 211 -31.18 4.03 8.86
N LYS A 212 -30.50 4.92 9.60
CA LYS A 212 -30.63 6.38 9.45
C LYS A 212 -30.31 6.90 8.04
N GLN A 213 -29.51 6.17 7.25
CA GLN A 213 -29.21 6.56 5.86
C GLN A 213 -30.39 6.32 4.90
N ILE A 214 -31.37 5.53 5.32
CA ILE A 214 -32.56 5.22 4.52
C ILE A 214 -33.85 5.72 5.16
N CYS A 215 -33.79 6.65 6.12
CA CYS A 215 -34.97 7.23 6.75
C CYS A 215 -35.99 7.77 5.74
N SER A 216 -35.54 8.44 4.67
CA SER A 216 -36.43 8.94 3.62
C SER A 216 -37.20 7.82 2.91
N VAL A 217 -36.52 6.69 2.67
CA VAL A 217 -37.13 5.49 2.06
C VAL A 217 -38.09 4.82 3.03
N LEU A 218 -37.78 4.80 4.32
CA LEU A 218 -38.69 4.26 5.34
C LEU A 218 -39.94 5.14 5.49
N ASP A 219 -39.78 6.47 5.43
CA ASP A 219 -40.90 7.41 5.49
C ASP A 219 -41.85 7.29 4.29
N SER A 220 -41.35 6.98 3.09
CA SER A 220 -42.22 6.73 1.94
C SER A 220 -43.02 5.44 2.05
N LEU A 221 -42.61 4.47 2.89
CA LEU A 221 -43.40 3.26 3.13
C LEU A 221 -44.75 3.54 3.82
N ALA A 222 -44.89 4.68 4.50
CA ALA A 222 -46.16 5.10 5.10
C ALA A 222 -47.29 5.20 4.06
N GLU A 223 -46.95 5.48 2.79
CA GLU A 223 -47.90 5.59 1.67
C GLU A 223 -48.45 4.23 1.21
N VAL A 224 -47.92 3.12 1.73
CA VAL A 224 -48.35 1.76 1.35
C VAL A 224 -49.60 1.33 2.11
N SER A 225 -49.71 1.65 3.40
CA SER A 225 -50.86 1.25 4.24
C SER A 225 -50.85 1.98 5.58
N ASP A 226 -52.02 2.45 6.04
CA ASP A 226 -52.19 3.07 7.36
C ASP A 226 -52.00 2.08 8.53
N ARG A 227 -52.02 0.77 8.25
CA ARG A 227 -51.77 -0.29 9.24
C ARG A 227 -50.28 -0.57 9.46
N LEU A 228 -49.39 0.06 8.69
CA LEU A 228 -47.96 -0.22 8.72
C LEU A 228 -47.27 0.49 9.88
N VAL A 229 -46.51 -0.26 10.67
CA VAL A 229 -45.66 0.25 11.76
C VAL A 229 -44.24 -0.27 11.60
N LEU A 230 -43.25 0.56 11.94
CA LEU A 230 -41.87 0.13 12.09
C LEU A 230 -41.52 -0.12 13.55
N ARG A 231 -41.37 -1.40 13.93
CA ARG A 231 -40.86 -1.79 15.23
C ARG A 231 -39.32 -1.75 15.25
N ILE A 232 -38.77 -0.93 16.14
CA ILE A 232 -37.32 -0.80 16.36
C ILE A 232 -36.96 -1.41 17.71
N ILE A 233 -36.25 -2.54 17.69
CA ILE A 233 -35.69 -3.16 18.89
C ILE A 233 -34.23 -2.71 19.03
N CYS A 234 -33.96 -1.72 19.89
CA CYS A 234 -32.65 -1.07 20.00
C CYS A 234 -32.40 -0.44 21.38
N ASP A 235 -31.14 -0.12 21.68
CA ASP A 235 -30.72 0.73 22.81
C ASP A 235 -30.91 2.23 22.56
N GLN A 236 -31.35 2.63 21.36
CA GLN A 236 -31.56 4.02 20.98
C GLN A 236 -32.80 4.13 20.08
N GLU A 237 -33.62 5.14 20.35
CA GLU A 237 -34.82 5.45 19.57
C GLU A 237 -34.49 6.02 18.18
N LEU A 238 -35.41 5.79 17.24
CA LEU A 238 -35.37 6.33 15.88
C LEU A 238 -36.70 7.04 15.62
N GLU A 239 -36.62 8.33 15.30
CA GLU A 239 -37.79 9.09 14.87
C GLU A 239 -37.85 9.12 13.34
N LEU A 240 -39.06 8.95 12.82
CA LEU A 240 -39.41 9.08 11.40
C LEU A 240 -40.51 10.13 11.26
N SER A 241 -40.57 10.81 10.10
CA SER A 241 -41.49 11.95 9.92
C SER A 241 -42.91 11.52 9.57
N LYS A 242 -43.06 10.36 8.93
CA LYS A 242 -44.33 9.86 8.38
C LYS A 242 -44.66 8.46 8.89
N LEU A 243 -43.73 7.52 8.82
CA LEU A 243 -44.01 6.12 9.20
C LEU A 243 -44.02 5.98 10.73
N PRO A 244 -45.12 5.50 11.35
CA PRO A 244 -45.18 5.33 12.80
C PRO A 244 -44.12 4.34 13.31
N VAL A 245 -43.36 4.74 14.33
CA VAL A 245 -42.31 3.91 14.95
C VAL A 245 -42.77 3.37 16.30
N GLU A 246 -42.68 2.06 16.47
CA GLU A 246 -42.83 1.37 17.75
C GLU A 246 -41.45 1.08 18.34
N PHE A 247 -40.99 1.92 19.27
CA PHE A 247 -39.70 1.72 19.92
C PHE A 247 -39.79 0.69 21.06
N VAL A 248 -38.91 -0.31 21.02
CA VAL A 248 -38.80 -1.35 22.05
C VAL A 248 -37.35 -1.38 22.54
N PRO A 249 -37.09 -1.03 23.81
CA PRO A 249 -35.76 -1.18 24.41
C PRO A 249 -35.29 -2.63 24.30
N TRP A 250 -34.04 -2.84 23.88
CA TRP A 250 -33.50 -4.19 23.73
C TRP A 250 -33.37 -4.89 25.10
N ASP A 251 -33.90 -6.10 25.19
CA ASP A 251 -33.74 -7.01 26.32
C ASP A 251 -33.57 -8.45 25.82
N ALA A 252 -32.57 -9.15 26.37
CA ALA A 252 -32.19 -10.50 25.93
C ALA A 252 -33.27 -11.56 26.19
N LYS A 253 -34.15 -11.36 27.19
CA LYS A 253 -35.21 -12.32 27.51
C LYS A 253 -36.41 -12.19 26.56
N SER A 254 -36.70 -10.97 26.12
CA SER A 254 -37.85 -10.66 25.27
C SER A 254 -37.52 -10.50 23.78
N GLU A 255 -36.24 -10.41 23.38
CA GLU A 255 -35.84 -10.14 21.99
C GLU A 255 -36.48 -11.11 20.99
N VAL A 256 -36.55 -12.40 21.31
CA VAL A 256 -37.10 -13.42 20.41
C VAL A 256 -38.61 -13.26 20.25
N LEU A 257 -39.32 -13.04 21.36
CA LEU A 257 -40.78 -12.85 21.34
C LEU A 257 -41.14 -11.60 20.53
N ARG A 258 -40.44 -10.48 20.75
CA ARG A 258 -40.72 -9.21 20.06
C ARG A 258 -40.48 -9.28 18.55
N ILE A 259 -39.51 -10.09 18.12
CA ILE A 259 -39.29 -10.39 16.71
C ILE A 259 -40.45 -11.24 16.18
N ALA A 260 -40.82 -12.33 16.86
CA ALA A 260 -41.87 -13.25 16.41
C ALA A 260 -43.28 -12.60 16.39
N GLU A 261 -43.52 -11.61 17.23
CA GLU A 261 -44.72 -10.76 17.19
C GLU A 261 -44.79 -9.87 15.93
N SER A 262 -43.73 -9.76 15.14
CA SER A 262 -43.69 -8.91 13.93
C SER A 262 -44.04 -9.67 12.64
N ASP A 263 -44.17 -8.98 11.50
CA ASP A 263 -44.67 -9.59 10.25
C ASP A 263 -43.61 -9.69 9.15
N ILE A 264 -42.71 -8.71 9.06
CA ILE A 264 -41.70 -8.62 8.00
C ILE A 264 -40.38 -8.15 8.59
N GLY A 265 -39.31 -8.92 8.41
CA GLY A 265 -37.96 -8.50 8.81
C GLY A 265 -37.34 -7.55 7.80
N ILE A 266 -36.75 -6.44 8.25
CA ILE A 266 -36.01 -5.54 7.35
C ILE A 266 -34.53 -5.42 7.75
N SER A 267 -33.64 -5.40 6.76
CA SER A 267 -32.21 -5.21 6.99
C SER A 267 -31.57 -4.36 5.91
N TRP A 268 -30.85 -3.31 6.32
CA TRP A 268 -30.06 -2.50 5.40
C TRP A 268 -28.66 -2.29 5.96
N ILE A 269 -27.65 -2.45 5.11
CA ILE A 269 -26.25 -2.19 5.46
C ILE A 269 -25.54 -1.41 4.34
N PRO A 270 -24.60 -0.50 4.67
CA PRO A 270 -23.86 0.23 3.64
C PRO A 270 -22.92 -0.70 2.86
N ASP A 271 -22.66 -0.37 1.59
CA ASP A 271 -21.80 -1.20 0.73
C ASP A 271 -20.30 -0.91 0.93
N ASP A 272 -19.74 -1.43 2.02
CA ASP A 272 -18.32 -1.29 2.37
C ASP A 272 -17.68 -2.61 2.87
N PHE A 273 -16.35 -2.62 3.06
CA PHE A 273 -15.62 -3.82 3.54
C PHE A 273 -16.15 -4.36 4.86
N TRP A 274 -16.49 -3.49 5.81
CA TRP A 274 -16.93 -3.85 7.14
C TRP A 274 -18.31 -4.52 7.07
N SER A 275 -19.25 -3.88 6.38
CA SER A 275 -20.61 -4.38 6.21
C SER A 275 -20.69 -5.65 5.37
N ARG A 276 -19.91 -5.75 4.29
CA ARG A 276 -19.77 -7.02 3.54
C ARG A 276 -19.20 -8.15 4.39
N GLY A 277 -18.41 -7.80 5.41
CA GLY A 277 -17.86 -8.73 6.38
C GLY A 277 -18.84 -9.25 7.42
N LYS A 278 -20.00 -8.62 7.60
CA LYS A 278 -20.98 -9.02 8.62
C LYS A 278 -21.65 -10.34 8.28
N CYS A 279 -21.99 -11.11 9.30
CA CYS A 279 -22.59 -12.44 9.17
C CYS A 279 -24.12 -12.48 9.32
N GLY A 280 -24.81 -11.34 9.22
CA GLY A 280 -26.26 -11.29 9.02
C GLY A 280 -27.11 -11.75 10.21
N LEU A 281 -26.63 -11.62 11.46
CA LEU A 281 -27.33 -12.09 12.66
C LEU A 281 -28.81 -11.69 12.69
N LYS A 282 -29.14 -10.41 12.45
CA LYS A 282 -30.53 -9.93 12.41
C LYS A 282 -31.41 -10.67 11.41
N THR A 283 -30.89 -10.89 10.19
CA THR A 283 -31.57 -11.64 9.14
C THR A 283 -31.82 -13.06 9.58
N LEU A 284 -30.84 -13.71 10.22
CA LEU A 284 -31.00 -15.05 10.78
C LEU A 284 -32.07 -15.11 11.87
N GLN A 285 -32.18 -14.08 12.72
CA GLN A 285 -33.23 -14.01 13.74
C GLN A 285 -34.62 -13.87 13.09
N TYR A 286 -34.76 -13.10 12.00
CA TYR A 286 -36.02 -12.99 11.27
C TYR A 286 -36.40 -14.29 10.58
N MET A 287 -35.43 -14.95 9.94
CA MET A 287 -35.64 -16.26 9.31
C MET A 287 -36.00 -17.32 10.36
N ALA A 288 -35.32 -17.32 11.51
CA ALA A 288 -35.66 -18.19 12.64
C ALA A 288 -37.07 -17.88 13.16
N ALA A 289 -37.51 -16.63 13.22
CA ALA A 289 -38.88 -16.29 13.59
C ALA A 289 -39.93 -16.61 12.49
N GLY A 290 -39.53 -17.15 11.34
CA GLY A 290 -40.44 -17.44 10.23
C GLY A 290 -40.97 -16.20 9.53
N LEU A 291 -40.18 -15.12 9.49
CA LEU A 291 -40.54 -13.89 8.80
C LEU A 291 -39.91 -13.84 7.39
N PRO A 292 -40.64 -13.35 6.37
CA PRO A 292 -40.02 -12.93 5.12
C PRO A 292 -39.08 -11.74 5.38
N VAL A 293 -38.00 -11.66 4.61
CA VAL A 293 -36.96 -10.63 4.80
C VAL A 293 -36.84 -9.71 3.59
N ILE A 294 -36.91 -8.40 3.81
CA ILE A 294 -36.54 -7.39 2.81
C ILE A 294 -35.17 -6.83 3.17
N ALA A 295 -34.20 -6.95 2.26
CA ALA A 295 -32.86 -6.41 2.52
C ALA A 295 -32.15 -5.90 1.27
N ASN A 296 -31.13 -5.07 1.43
CA ASN A 296 -30.31 -4.65 0.29
C ASN A 296 -29.25 -5.70 -0.10
N PRO A 297 -28.87 -5.85 -1.39
CA PRO A 297 -28.01 -6.94 -1.85
C PRO A 297 -26.52 -6.70 -1.55
N VAL A 298 -26.18 -6.61 -0.26
CA VAL A 298 -24.83 -6.36 0.27
C VAL A 298 -24.45 -7.45 1.26
N GLY A 299 -23.18 -7.87 1.23
CA GLY A 299 -22.64 -8.86 2.16
C GLY A 299 -23.34 -10.21 2.04
N VAL A 300 -23.84 -10.73 3.17
CA VAL A 300 -24.49 -12.03 3.26
C VAL A 300 -25.96 -12.03 2.82
N HIS A 301 -26.60 -10.88 2.62
CA HIS A 301 -28.02 -10.85 2.28
C HIS A 301 -28.36 -11.66 1.01
N PRO A 302 -27.58 -11.59 -0.10
CA PRO A 302 -27.84 -12.42 -1.29
C PRO A 302 -27.57 -13.91 -1.10
N GLU A 303 -26.88 -14.30 -0.02
CA GLU A 303 -26.70 -15.72 0.33
C GLU A 303 -27.90 -16.25 1.13
N MET A 304 -28.50 -15.40 1.96
CA MET A 304 -29.59 -15.75 2.87
C MET A 304 -30.98 -15.62 2.21
N ILE A 305 -31.14 -14.64 1.30
CA ILE A 305 -32.43 -14.27 0.70
C ILE A 305 -32.44 -14.67 -0.77
N ILE A 306 -33.41 -15.51 -1.13
CA ILE A 306 -33.78 -15.87 -2.49
C ILE A 306 -35.02 -15.05 -2.84
N GLU A 307 -34.86 -14.19 -3.83
CA GLU A 307 -35.89 -13.24 -4.25
C GLU A 307 -37.15 -13.96 -4.74
N GLY A 308 -38.31 -13.59 -4.18
CA GLY A 308 -39.59 -14.23 -4.50
C GLY A 308 -39.86 -15.54 -3.77
N GLU A 309 -38.90 -16.11 -3.04
CA GLU A 309 -39.07 -17.37 -2.30
C GLU A 309 -39.17 -17.15 -0.79
N ASN A 310 -38.21 -16.45 -0.18
CA ASN A 310 -38.20 -16.17 1.26
C ASN A 310 -38.02 -14.68 1.61
N GLY A 311 -38.04 -13.80 0.60
CA GLY A 311 -37.87 -12.37 0.77
C GLY A 311 -37.57 -11.61 -0.52
N PHE A 312 -37.10 -10.37 -0.38
CA PHE A 312 -36.77 -9.48 -1.49
C PHE A 312 -35.41 -8.79 -1.31
N LEU A 313 -34.66 -8.66 -2.40
CA LEU A 313 -33.39 -7.94 -2.46
C LEU A 313 -33.57 -6.57 -3.14
N VAL A 314 -33.55 -5.49 -2.36
CA VAL A 314 -33.97 -4.15 -2.81
C VAL A 314 -32.80 -3.16 -2.84
N ARG A 315 -32.67 -2.40 -3.94
CA ARG A 315 -31.54 -1.46 -4.15
C ARG A 315 -31.93 0.00 -4.01
N ASP A 316 -33.15 0.32 -4.39
CA ASP A 316 -33.69 1.67 -4.47
C ASP A 316 -35.08 1.75 -3.82
N GLU A 317 -35.56 2.97 -3.65
CA GLU A 317 -36.82 3.29 -2.99
C GLU A 317 -38.04 2.62 -3.64
N ASN A 318 -38.10 2.58 -4.98
CA ASN A 318 -39.22 1.96 -5.69
C ASN A 318 -39.26 0.45 -5.42
N ALA A 319 -38.10 -0.20 -5.39
CA ALA A 319 -38.01 -1.61 -5.05
C ALA A 319 -38.47 -1.89 -3.60
N TRP A 320 -38.14 -1.01 -2.64
CA TRP A 320 -38.63 -1.10 -1.26
C TRP A 320 -40.17 -1.01 -1.20
N LEU A 321 -40.76 0.01 -1.82
CA LEU A 321 -42.20 0.21 -1.86
C LEU A 321 -42.92 -1.00 -2.46
N LYS A 322 -42.43 -1.52 -3.59
CA LYS A 322 -43.01 -2.69 -4.26
C LYS A 322 -42.94 -3.95 -3.40
N ALA A 323 -41.81 -4.19 -2.73
CA ALA A 323 -41.63 -5.35 -1.88
C ALA A 323 -42.57 -5.33 -0.66
N VAL A 324 -42.63 -4.18 0.02
CA VAL A 324 -43.51 -3.99 1.20
C VAL A 324 -44.98 -4.09 0.79
N ARG A 325 -45.40 -3.43 -0.30
CA ARG A 325 -46.76 -3.51 -0.84
C ARG A 325 -47.16 -4.95 -1.16
N SER A 326 -46.30 -5.70 -1.83
CA SER A 326 -46.57 -7.10 -2.19
C SER A 326 -46.81 -7.98 -0.97
N LEU A 327 -46.05 -7.79 0.11
CA LEU A 327 -46.21 -8.56 1.35
C LEU A 327 -47.40 -8.11 2.18
N ILE A 328 -47.84 -6.86 2.08
CA ILE A 328 -49.02 -6.34 2.77
C ILE A 328 -50.30 -6.83 2.08
N GLU A 329 -50.40 -6.65 0.76
CA GLU A 329 -51.58 -6.97 -0.04
C GLU A 329 -51.82 -8.48 -0.20
N LYS A 330 -50.78 -9.32 -0.02
CA LYS A 330 -50.87 -10.77 -0.22
C LYS A 330 -50.45 -11.53 1.06
N PRO A 331 -51.37 -11.70 2.04
CA PRO A 331 -51.07 -12.40 3.29
C PRO A 331 -50.57 -13.84 3.09
N ASP A 332 -51.10 -14.57 2.11
CA ASP A 332 -50.65 -15.94 1.78
C ASP A 332 -49.21 -15.97 1.25
N LEU A 333 -48.82 -14.97 0.46
CA LEU A 333 -47.45 -14.80 0.01
C LEU A 333 -46.53 -14.50 1.20
N ARG A 334 -46.95 -13.59 2.10
CA ARG A 334 -46.20 -13.27 3.32
C ARG A 334 -45.99 -14.52 4.20
N ARG A 335 -47.04 -15.32 4.40
CA ARG A 335 -46.99 -16.57 5.17
C ARG A 335 -46.09 -17.62 4.51
N SER A 336 -46.27 -17.88 3.22
CA SER A 336 -45.46 -18.86 2.48
C SER A 336 -43.97 -18.46 2.45
N MET A 337 -43.65 -17.19 2.19
CA MET A 337 -42.27 -16.71 2.26
C MET A 337 -41.68 -16.83 3.65
N GLY A 338 -42.47 -16.57 4.71
CA GLY A 338 -42.05 -16.76 6.09
C GLY A 338 -41.70 -18.22 6.42
N LEU A 339 -42.52 -19.16 5.97
CA LEU A 339 -42.26 -20.61 6.11
C LEU A 339 -40.99 -21.03 5.34
N ASN A 340 -40.83 -20.57 4.11
CA ASN A 340 -39.62 -20.82 3.31
C ASN A 340 -38.37 -20.22 3.98
N SER A 341 -38.52 -19.06 4.62
CA SER A 341 -37.47 -18.38 5.40
C SER A 341 -37.00 -19.25 6.57
N ARG A 342 -37.95 -19.79 7.36
CA ARG A 342 -37.67 -20.72 8.47
C ARG A 342 -37.01 -22.00 7.97
N GLN A 343 -37.59 -22.64 6.95
CA GLN A 343 -37.06 -23.90 6.41
C GLN A 343 -35.62 -23.73 5.91
N ARG A 344 -35.33 -22.63 5.21
CA ARG A 344 -33.97 -22.31 4.77
C ARG A 344 -33.02 -22.09 5.95
N PHE A 345 -33.49 -21.41 7.00
CA PHE A 345 -32.74 -21.22 8.23
C PHE A 345 -32.37 -22.54 8.90
N GLU A 346 -33.34 -23.42 9.14
CA GLU A 346 -33.14 -24.73 9.79
C GLU A 346 -32.16 -25.62 9.00
N ASN A 347 -32.22 -25.54 7.67
CA ASN A 347 -31.36 -26.31 6.78
C ASN A 347 -29.90 -25.84 6.76
N ARG A 348 -29.61 -24.57 7.08
CA ARG A 348 -28.27 -23.97 6.83
C ARG A 348 -27.63 -23.23 8.00
N TYR A 349 -28.42 -22.70 8.92
CA TYR A 349 -27.99 -21.71 9.91
C TYR A 349 -28.42 -22.05 11.35
N SER A 350 -28.99 -23.22 11.59
CA SER A 350 -29.21 -23.78 12.94
C SER A 350 -27.89 -24.07 13.66
N VAL A 351 -27.93 -24.07 14.99
CA VAL A 351 -26.76 -24.43 15.82
C VAL A 351 -26.31 -25.86 15.52
N GLN A 352 -27.25 -26.74 15.22
CA GLN A 352 -27.06 -28.15 14.93
C GLN A 352 -26.24 -28.33 13.66
N ARG A 353 -26.56 -27.57 12.61
CA ARG A 353 -25.81 -27.58 11.34
C ARG A 353 -24.41 -27.01 11.51
N GLY A 354 -24.26 -25.91 12.24
CA GLY A 354 -22.95 -25.32 12.53
C GLY A 354 -22.07 -26.24 13.39
N ALA A 355 -22.66 -26.90 14.39
CA ALA A 355 -21.95 -27.84 15.27
C ALA A 355 -21.42 -29.04 14.49
N ALA A 356 -22.18 -29.58 13.54
CA ALA A 356 -21.72 -30.68 12.69
C ALA A 356 -20.45 -30.31 11.89
N VAL A 357 -20.32 -29.04 11.46
CA VAL A 357 -19.09 -28.55 10.79
C VAL A 357 -17.94 -28.41 11.79
N TRP A 358 -18.21 -27.90 12.99
CA TRP A 358 -17.21 -27.81 14.07
C TRP A 358 -16.67 -29.18 14.48
N LEU A 359 -17.53 -30.18 14.69
CA LEU A 359 -17.13 -31.54 15.08
C LEU A 359 -16.27 -32.19 14.00
N LYS A 360 -16.69 -32.12 12.74
CA LYS A 360 -15.87 -32.61 11.60
C LYS A 360 -14.48 -31.97 11.57
N LEU A 361 -14.40 -30.66 11.87
CA LEU A 361 -13.14 -29.94 11.92
C LEU A 361 -12.27 -30.37 13.12
N ILE A 362 -12.87 -30.58 14.28
CA ILE A 362 -12.17 -31.05 15.48
C ILE A 362 -11.60 -32.45 15.23
N ASP A 363 -12.42 -33.41 14.79
CA ASP A 363 -12.01 -34.79 14.51
C ASP A 363 -10.88 -34.87 13.47
N ALA A 364 -10.97 -34.02 12.44
CA ALA A 364 -9.93 -33.85 11.44
C ALA A 364 -8.57 -33.42 12.03
N LEU A 365 -8.59 -32.54 13.03
CA LEU A 365 -7.38 -32.05 13.70
C LEU A 365 -6.84 -33.02 14.75
N SER A 366 -7.68 -33.94 15.24
CA SER A 366 -7.35 -34.99 16.21
C SER A 366 -6.51 -36.13 15.62
N LYS A 367 -6.46 -36.29 14.29
CA LYS A 367 -5.65 -37.34 13.64
C LYS A 367 -4.15 -37.03 13.76
N PRO A 368 -3.28 -38.00 14.11
CA PRO A 368 -1.85 -37.79 14.21
C PRO A 368 -1.30 -37.36 12.84
N SER A 369 -0.74 -36.16 12.79
CA SER A 369 0.01 -35.68 11.64
C SER A 369 1.36 -36.41 11.59
N GLU A 370 1.68 -37.06 10.47
CA GLU A 370 3.03 -37.58 10.21
C GLU A 370 4.10 -36.52 10.52
N ASN A 371 5.10 -36.97 11.27
CA ASN A 371 6.07 -36.21 12.04
C ASN A 371 6.65 -34.97 11.33
N HIS A 372 6.51 -33.81 11.97
CA HIS A 372 7.34 -32.63 11.68
C HIS A 372 8.32 -32.42 12.83
N SER A 373 9.53 -32.95 12.66
CA SER A 373 10.64 -32.85 13.62
C SER A 373 11.02 -31.39 13.90
N VAL A 374 11.05 -31.04 15.19
CA VAL A 374 11.55 -29.78 15.75
C VAL A 374 13.07 -29.70 15.53
N ARG A 375 13.57 -28.72 14.76
CA ARG A 375 15.01 -28.54 14.47
C ARG A 375 15.63 -27.38 15.24
N GLN A 376 16.75 -27.65 15.93
CA GLN A 376 17.62 -26.70 16.64
C GLN A 376 18.72 -26.12 15.72
N LYS A 377 19.33 -24.98 16.12
CA LYS A 377 20.46 -24.27 15.46
C LYS A 377 21.80 -24.98 15.71
N PRO A 378 22.82 -25.01 14.80
CA PRO A 378 23.76 -23.86 14.64
C PRO A 378 24.60 -23.75 13.30
N ARG A 379 25.38 -22.65 13.24
CA ARG A 379 26.67 -22.28 12.53
C ARG A 379 26.99 -22.72 11.07
N GLY A 380 26.62 -21.85 10.13
CA GLY A 380 27.50 -20.98 9.31
C GLY A 380 28.68 -21.54 8.53
N GLU A 381 28.52 -21.63 7.19
CA GLU A 381 29.53 -21.36 6.15
C GLU A 381 28.77 -21.03 4.84
N GLY A 382 29.25 -20.07 4.03
CA GLY A 382 28.47 -19.50 2.93
C GLY A 382 29.30 -19.08 1.72
N ASN A 383 28.65 -19.08 0.55
CA ASN A 383 29.06 -18.60 -0.79
C ASN A 383 29.60 -19.60 -1.84
N ARG A 384 29.39 -20.93 -1.73
CA ARG A 384 29.67 -21.84 -2.86
C ARG A 384 28.50 -21.84 -3.88
N ILE A 385 28.80 -21.94 -5.19
CA ILE A 385 27.80 -22.24 -6.23
C ILE A 385 27.54 -23.76 -6.19
N PRO A 386 26.31 -24.23 -5.94
CA PRO A 386 26.01 -25.66 -5.84
C PRO A 386 26.07 -26.37 -7.22
N THR A 387 26.27 -27.68 -7.19
CA THR A 387 26.11 -28.59 -8.33
C THR A 387 24.63 -28.92 -8.57
N ALA A 388 24.24 -29.39 -9.76
CA ALA A 388 22.84 -29.66 -10.11
C ALA A 388 22.14 -30.63 -9.14
N ASN A 389 22.88 -31.63 -8.64
CA ASN A 389 22.39 -32.65 -7.70
C ASN A 389 22.25 -32.15 -6.25
N GLU A 390 22.74 -30.95 -5.95
CA GLU A 390 22.60 -30.29 -4.65
C GLU A 390 21.37 -29.36 -4.61
N ILE A 391 20.53 -29.32 -5.65
CA ILE A 391 19.32 -28.49 -5.70
C ILE A 391 18.08 -29.37 -5.91
N GLN A 392 17.09 -29.25 -5.02
CA GLN A 392 15.79 -29.85 -5.21
C GLN A 392 14.95 -28.95 -6.13
N TRP A 393 14.82 -29.36 -7.39
CA TRP A 393 14.05 -28.62 -8.39
C TRP A 393 12.55 -28.93 -8.36
N GLN A 394 11.76 -27.90 -8.66
CA GLN A 394 10.33 -27.94 -8.89
C GLN A 394 10.06 -27.24 -10.22
N HIS A 395 9.55 -28.00 -11.18
CA HIS A 395 9.33 -27.55 -12.55
C HIS A 395 7.88 -27.13 -12.79
N SER A 396 7.66 -26.26 -13.77
CA SER A 396 6.33 -26.14 -14.37
C SER A 396 6.01 -27.41 -15.19
N LEU A 397 4.73 -27.79 -15.29
CA LEU A 397 4.25 -29.00 -15.97
C LEU A 397 4.64 -29.10 -17.47
N ALA A 398 5.21 -28.04 -18.05
CA ALA A 398 5.59 -27.94 -19.47
C ALA A 398 7.10 -27.64 -19.68
N SER A 399 7.94 -27.84 -18.66
CA SER A 399 9.38 -27.55 -18.75
C SER A 399 10.13 -28.58 -19.62
N PRO A 400 10.86 -28.17 -20.68
CA PRO A 400 11.78 -29.05 -21.41
C PRO A 400 13.06 -29.36 -20.61
N LEU A 401 13.31 -28.60 -19.53
CA LEU A 401 14.52 -28.70 -18.70
C LEU A 401 14.41 -29.84 -17.68
N ASN A 402 15.49 -30.63 -17.55
CA ASN A 402 15.68 -31.72 -16.58
C ASN A 402 16.85 -31.41 -15.62
N SER A 403 17.13 -32.29 -14.65
CA SER A 403 18.21 -32.07 -13.69
C SER A 403 19.61 -32.05 -14.32
N GLU A 404 19.82 -32.72 -15.45
CA GLU A 404 21.13 -32.77 -16.14
C GLU A 404 21.44 -31.47 -16.89
N THR A 405 20.44 -30.88 -17.54
CA THR A 405 20.54 -29.58 -18.24
C THR A 405 20.65 -28.39 -17.29
N LEU A 406 20.24 -28.55 -16.01
CA LEU A 406 20.29 -27.52 -14.98
C LEU A 406 21.58 -27.55 -14.14
N ASN A 407 22.74 -27.59 -14.81
CA ASN A 407 24.06 -27.52 -14.17
C ASN A 407 24.78 -26.18 -14.44
N LEU A 408 24.58 -25.20 -13.55
CA LEU A 408 25.14 -23.86 -13.72
C LEU A 408 26.69 -23.83 -13.79
N GLN A 409 27.38 -24.73 -13.10
CA GLN A 409 28.85 -24.80 -13.16
C GLN A 409 29.34 -25.25 -14.54
N LEU A 410 28.69 -26.28 -15.10
CA LEU A 410 29.00 -26.77 -16.44
C LEU A 410 28.73 -25.67 -17.49
N LEU A 411 27.56 -25.04 -17.40
CA LEU A 411 27.16 -23.95 -18.31
C LEU A 411 28.13 -22.76 -18.26
N LEU A 412 28.64 -22.40 -17.08
CA LEU A 412 29.66 -21.36 -16.94
C LEU A 412 31.00 -21.80 -17.55
N ARG A 413 31.39 -23.07 -17.39
CA ARG A 413 32.64 -23.62 -17.94
C ARG A 413 32.62 -23.70 -19.46
N GLU A 414 31.47 -24.04 -20.05
CA GLU A 414 31.27 -24.17 -21.49
C GLU A 414 30.93 -22.84 -22.18
N GLY A 415 30.83 -21.74 -21.44
CA GLY A 415 30.49 -20.42 -21.99
C GLY A 415 29.00 -20.25 -22.36
N HIS A 416 28.15 -21.19 -21.93
CA HIS A 416 26.69 -21.16 -22.11
C HIS A 416 25.97 -20.37 -21.00
N ALA A 417 26.68 -19.85 -20.01
CA ALA A 417 26.16 -18.92 -19.01
C ALA A 417 27.08 -17.73 -18.78
N GLU A 418 26.49 -16.56 -18.51
CA GLU A 418 27.22 -15.34 -18.15
C GLU A 418 26.52 -14.57 -17.03
N ILE A 419 27.28 -13.80 -16.26
CA ILE A 419 26.76 -13.01 -15.15
C ILE A 419 26.24 -11.67 -15.67
N ILE A 420 24.94 -11.45 -15.57
CA ILE A 420 24.29 -10.16 -15.91
C ILE A 420 24.32 -9.21 -14.71
N LYS A 421 24.16 -9.77 -13.50
CA LYS A 421 24.08 -8.96 -12.28
C LYS A 421 24.56 -9.71 -11.06
N GLU A 422 25.58 -9.18 -10.42
CA GLU A 422 26.05 -9.70 -9.14
C GLU A 422 25.75 -8.73 -7.98
N GLY A 423 25.38 -9.31 -6.83
CA GLY A 423 25.19 -8.57 -5.60
C GLY A 423 25.15 -9.45 -4.36
N PRO A 424 25.17 -8.82 -3.16
CA PRO A 424 25.29 -9.52 -1.89
C PRO A 424 24.07 -10.37 -1.51
N HIS A 425 22.94 -10.19 -2.19
CA HIS A 425 21.68 -10.88 -1.91
C HIS A 425 21.15 -11.67 -3.12
N ARG A 426 21.77 -11.52 -4.29
CA ARG A 426 21.41 -12.26 -5.49
C ARG A 426 22.48 -12.17 -6.56
N THR A 427 22.62 -13.23 -7.35
CA THR A 427 23.31 -13.22 -8.65
C THR A 427 22.30 -13.61 -9.73
N VAL A 428 22.36 -12.94 -10.88
CA VAL A 428 21.51 -13.24 -12.05
C VAL A 428 22.43 -13.60 -13.20
N PHE A 429 22.22 -14.79 -13.75
CA PHE A 429 22.90 -15.30 -14.92
C PHE A 429 21.96 -15.27 -16.13
N ARG A 430 22.51 -15.02 -17.32
CA ARG A 430 21.84 -15.33 -18.59
C ARG A 430 22.41 -16.65 -19.06
N VAL A 431 21.54 -17.58 -19.43
CA VAL A 431 21.90 -18.97 -19.72
C VAL A 431 21.27 -19.36 -21.06
N LEU A 432 22.05 -20.03 -21.90
CA LEU A 432 21.61 -20.60 -23.16
C LEU A 432 21.48 -22.12 -22.98
N ILE A 433 20.29 -22.66 -23.17
CA ILE A 433 20.01 -24.11 -23.10
C ILE A 433 19.17 -24.46 -24.32
N ASP A 434 19.58 -25.44 -25.11
CA ASP A 434 18.85 -25.91 -26.31
C ASP A 434 18.43 -24.79 -27.28
N ARG A 435 19.34 -23.84 -27.54
CA ARG A 435 19.14 -22.64 -28.37
C ARG A 435 18.13 -21.61 -27.83
N GLU A 436 17.56 -21.85 -26.66
CA GLU A 436 16.66 -20.95 -25.95
C GLU A 436 17.39 -20.21 -24.83
N ARG A 437 16.97 -18.98 -24.53
CA ARG A 437 17.61 -18.13 -23.52
C ARG A 437 16.78 -18.02 -22.24
N TYR A 438 17.45 -18.11 -21.11
CA TYR A 438 16.86 -18.08 -19.78
C TYR A 438 17.61 -17.14 -18.85
N TYR A 439 16.89 -16.58 -17.87
CA TYR A 439 17.50 -15.95 -16.71
C TYR A 439 17.49 -16.90 -15.52
N TRP A 440 18.68 -17.13 -14.96
CA TRP A 440 18.85 -17.87 -13.72
C TRP A 440 19.14 -16.90 -12.58
N LYS A 441 18.19 -16.76 -11.65
CA LYS A 441 18.31 -15.90 -10.48
C LYS A 441 18.63 -16.71 -9.24
N PHE A 442 19.86 -16.60 -8.77
CA PHE A 442 20.34 -17.16 -7.51
C PHE A 442 20.08 -16.20 -6.35
N CYS A 443 19.27 -16.59 -5.36
CA CYS A 443 18.89 -15.79 -4.20
C CYS A 443 19.70 -16.19 -2.96
N LYS A 444 20.71 -15.37 -2.64
CA LYS A 444 21.67 -15.61 -1.54
C LYS A 444 21.08 -15.22 -0.18
N LEU A 445 21.26 -16.09 0.83
CA LEU A 445 20.87 -15.83 2.22
C LEU A 445 22.02 -15.21 3.03
N SER A 446 22.12 -13.88 3.04
CA SER A 446 23.17 -13.17 3.79
C SER A 446 22.74 -12.82 5.22
N GLY A 447 23.33 -13.50 6.21
CA GLY A 447 23.31 -13.13 7.63
C GLY A 447 22.05 -13.56 8.44
N PRO A 448 22.10 -13.52 9.78
CA PRO A 448 21.14 -14.20 10.66
C PRO A 448 19.68 -13.76 10.50
N ARG A 449 19.46 -12.50 10.10
CA ARG A 449 18.12 -11.94 9.85
C ARG A 449 17.49 -12.41 8.53
N ALA A 450 18.30 -12.78 7.53
CA ALA A 450 17.78 -13.36 6.29
C ALA A 450 17.30 -14.79 6.57
N TRP A 451 18.13 -15.57 7.24
CA TRP A 451 17.81 -16.92 7.74
C TRP A 451 16.54 -16.96 8.58
N ALA A 452 16.41 -16.10 9.61
CA ALA A 452 15.20 -16.07 10.43
C ALA A 452 13.92 -15.66 9.68
N ARG A 453 14.04 -14.92 8.56
CA ARG A 453 12.88 -14.52 7.74
C ARG A 453 12.41 -15.64 6.83
N GLU A 454 13.33 -16.41 6.26
CA GLU A 454 13.07 -17.61 5.45
C GLU A 454 12.63 -18.79 6.31
N TRP A 455 12.92 -18.78 7.61
CA TRP A 455 12.33 -19.75 8.52
C TRP A 455 10.83 -19.54 8.75
N LEU A 456 10.35 -18.31 8.55
CA LEU A 456 8.95 -17.91 8.77
C LEU A 456 8.15 -17.74 7.46
N ARG A 457 8.77 -18.00 6.31
CA ARG A 457 8.22 -17.78 4.95
C ARG A 457 8.82 -18.77 3.98
N GLN A 458 8.12 -19.23 2.96
CA GLN A 458 8.77 -20.09 1.96
C GLN A 458 9.87 -19.35 1.16
N PRO A 459 10.74 -20.09 0.45
CA PRO A 459 11.89 -19.53 -0.25
C PRO A 459 11.53 -18.43 -1.24
N LYS A 460 12.41 -17.43 -1.34
CA LYS A 460 12.20 -16.28 -2.20
C LYS A 460 11.96 -16.63 -3.68
N ALA A 461 12.68 -17.62 -4.21
CA ALA A 461 12.48 -18.07 -5.58
C ALA A 461 11.07 -18.64 -5.79
N ARG A 462 10.58 -19.47 -4.86
CA ARG A 462 9.22 -20.03 -4.89
C ARG A 462 8.17 -18.94 -4.87
N LEU A 463 8.33 -17.96 -3.99
CA LEU A 463 7.44 -16.80 -3.88
C LEU A 463 7.27 -16.08 -5.23
N GLU A 464 8.38 -15.84 -5.92
CA GLU A 464 8.40 -15.15 -7.20
C GLU A 464 7.85 -16.03 -8.34
N PHE A 465 8.15 -17.33 -8.31
CA PHE A 465 7.60 -18.33 -9.24
C PHE A 465 6.06 -18.44 -9.13
N ASP A 466 5.54 -18.65 -7.92
CA ASP A 466 4.10 -18.78 -7.66
C ASP A 466 3.35 -17.51 -8.06
N GLN A 467 3.95 -16.35 -7.80
CA GLN A 467 3.40 -15.05 -8.15
C GLN A 467 3.37 -14.81 -9.67
N ALA A 468 4.44 -15.19 -10.39
CA ALA A 468 4.48 -15.10 -11.85
C ALA A 468 3.40 -15.98 -12.48
N ARG A 469 3.29 -17.22 -12.01
CA ARG A 469 2.30 -18.18 -12.47
C ARG A 469 0.87 -17.69 -12.21
N ALA A 470 0.62 -17.08 -11.05
CA ALA A 470 -0.66 -16.48 -10.73
C ALA A 470 -1.03 -15.32 -11.67
N LEU A 471 -0.06 -14.46 -12.00
CA LEU A 471 -0.27 -13.34 -12.94
C LEU A 471 -0.52 -13.84 -14.37
N TRP A 472 0.22 -14.86 -14.83
CA TRP A 472 0.01 -15.51 -16.13
C TRP A 472 -1.40 -16.09 -16.28
N LYS A 473 -1.90 -16.82 -15.27
CA LYS A 473 -3.28 -17.35 -15.28
C LYS A 473 -4.35 -16.26 -15.38
N MET A 474 -4.01 -15.02 -15.04
CA MET A 474 -4.90 -13.87 -15.10
C MET A 474 -4.72 -13.06 -16.40
N GLY A 475 -3.85 -13.49 -17.32
CA GLY A 475 -3.54 -12.78 -18.55
C GLY A 475 -2.74 -11.49 -18.32
N ILE A 476 -2.01 -11.39 -17.21
CA ILE A 476 -1.09 -10.28 -16.97
C ILE A 476 0.30 -10.67 -17.46
N ALA A 477 0.77 -9.94 -18.48
CA ALA A 477 2.09 -10.11 -19.04
C ALA A 477 3.20 -9.85 -17.98
N THR A 478 4.00 -10.88 -17.75
CA THR A 478 5.23 -10.90 -16.94
C THR A 478 6.12 -12.02 -17.47
N PHE A 479 7.33 -12.20 -16.93
CA PHE A 479 8.24 -13.27 -17.34
C PHE A 479 7.61 -14.65 -17.12
N GLU A 480 7.94 -15.61 -17.97
CA GLU A 480 7.48 -16.99 -17.82
C GLU A 480 8.29 -17.69 -16.72
N PRO A 481 7.64 -18.19 -15.65
CA PRO A 481 8.32 -18.97 -14.63
C PRO A 481 8.51 -20.42 -15.10
N ILE A 482 9.76 -20.86 -15.28
CA ILE A 482 10.08 -22.18 -15.81
C ILE A 482 10.29 -23.20 -14.70
N ALA A 483 11.19 -22.87 -13.76
CA ALA A 483 11.51 -23.72 -12.62
C ALA A 483 11.95 -22.89 -11.41
N TRP A 484 11.83 -23.46 -10.22
CA TRP A 484 12.50 -22.96 -9.03
C TRP A 484 13.11 -24.12 -8.24
N GLY A 485 14.15 -23.84 -7.47
CA GLY A 485 14.84 -24.86 -6.68
C GLY A 485 15.35 -24.32 -5.36
N VAL A 486 15.61 -25.23 -4.43
CA VAL A 486 16.24 -24.93 -3.14
C VAL A 486 17.44 -25.84 -2.99
N GLU A 487 18.57 -25.30 -2.55
CA GLU A 487 19.72 -26.12 -2.20
C GLU A 487 19.34 -27.15 -1.12
N LEU A 488 19.68 -28.42 -1.36
CA LEU A 488 19.49 -29.55 -0.46
C LEU A 488 20.38 -29.38 0.76
N GLY A 489 19.77 -29.30 1.93
CA GLY A 489 20.44 -29.12 3.21
C GLY A 489 19.47 -29.18 4.38
N PHE A 490 19.98 -29.26 5.61
CA PHE A 490 19.16 -29.50 6.80
C PHE A 490 18.28 -28.28 7.23
N PHE A 491 18.35 -27.14 6.56
CA PHE A 491 17.41 -26.00 6.65
C PHE A 491 17.11 -25.44 5.25
N ALA A 492 16.10 -24.55 5.13
CA ALA A 492 15.75 -23.85 3.89
C ALA A 492 17.00 -23.23 3.24
N GLY A 493 17.48 -23.87 2.18
CA GLY A 493 18.69 -23.50 1.46
C GLY A 493 18.54 -22.18 0.70
N GLN A 494 19.63 -21.75 0.09
CA GLN A 494 19.54 -20.68 -0.92
C GLN A 494 18.61 -21.14 -2.04
N SER A 495 17.97 -20.20 -2.72
CA SER A 495 16.93 -20.53 -3.69
C SER A 495 17.24 -20.02 -5.09
N HIS A 496 16.84 -20.78 -6.09
CA HIS A 496 17.13 -20.57 -7.51
C HIS A 496 15.81 -20.41 -8.25
N LEU A 497 15.71 -19.41 -9.12
CA LEU A 497 14.57 -19.19 -10.00
C LEU A 497 15.05 -19.16 -11.44
N ILE A 498 14.39 -19.91 -12.31
CA ILE A 498 14.64 -19.93 -13.75
C ILE A 498 13.41 -19.36 -14.45
N THR A 499 13.64 -18.37 -15.28
CA THR A 499 12.61 -17.70 -16.07
C THR A 499 13.03 -17.63 -17.53
N ARG A 500 12.09 -17.78 -18.47
CA ARG A 500 12.40 -17.56 -19.88
C ARG A 500 12.78 -16.09 -20.12
N GLU A 501 13.79 -15.85 -20.94
CA GLU A 501 14.11 -14.50 -21.39
C GLU A 501 12.93 -13.98 -22.24
N ILE A 502 12.38 -12.84 -21.85
CA ILE A 502 11.46 -12.09 -22.72
C ILE A 502 12.37 -11.47 -23.78
N GLY A 503 12.04 -11.60 -25.07
CA GLY A 503 12.87 -11.21 -26.23
C GLY A 503 13.37 -9.75 -26.25
N GLU A 504 13.51 -9.12 -27.41
CA GLU A 504 14.04 -7.74 -27.45
C GLU A 504 13.13 -6.76 -26.71
N THR A 505 13.52 -6.42 -25.47
CA THR A 505 12.77 -5.57 -24.56
C THR A 505 13.65 -4.46 -24.00
N GLN A 506 13.02 -3.33 -23.69
CA GLN A 506 13.66 -2.19 -23.04
C GLN A 506 12.85 -1.81 -21.80
N SER A 507 13.51 -1.37 -20.72
CA SER A 507 12.77 -0.83 -19.58
C SER A 507 12.13 0.51 -19.94
N LEU A 508 10.92 0.78 -19.41
CA LEU A 508 10.26 2.07 -19.58
C LEU A 508 11.09 3.21 -18.99
N MET A 509 11.95 2.95 -18.00
CA MET A 509 12.89 3.96 -17.50
C MET A 509 13.90 4.36 -18.57
N ASP A 510 14.58 3.38 -19.17
CA ASP A 510 15.63 3.63 -20.16
C ASP A 510 15.05 4.31 -21.42
N LEU A 511 13.84 3.92 -21.83
CA LEU A 511 13.12 4.58 -22.92
C LEU A 511 12.84 6.06 -22.59
N LEU A 512 12.31 6.36 -21.40
CA LEU A 512 12.04 7.73 -20.97
C LEU A 512 13.33 8.57 -20.85
N GLU A 513 14.44 7.94 -20.45
CA GLU A 513 15.76 8.60 -20.40
C GLU A 513 16.29 8.88 -21.81
N SER A 514 16.18 7.93 -22.75
CA SER A 514 16.58 8.16 -24.15
C SER A 514 15.84 9.34 -24.80
N TRP A 515 14.57 9.55 -24.42
CA TRP A 515 13.75 10.66 -24.92
C TRP A 515 14.18 12.04 -24.41
N THR A 516 15.07 12.10 -23.42
CA THR A 516 15.66 13.36 -22.99
C THR A 516 16.73 13.87 -23.96
N CYS A 517 17.36 12.96 -24.70
CA CYS A 517 18.38 13.27 -25.71
C CYS A 517 17.76 13.39 -27.11
N ILE A 518 16.81 12.51 -27.46
CA ILE A 518 16.19 12.44 -28.79
C ILE A 518 14.68 12.50 -28.62
N ALA A 519 14.03 13.53 -29.15
CA ALA A 519 12.58 13.66 -29.04
C ALA A 519 11.87 12.54 -29.82
N PRO A 520 10.94 11.79 -29.22
CA PRO A 520 10.21 10.75 -29.94
C PRO A 520 9.21 11.35 -30.94
N ALA A 521 8.86 10.59 -31.98
CA ALA A 521 7.77 10.93 -32.86
C ALA A 521 6.47 11.14 -32.05
N PRO A 522 5.64 12.16 -32.35
CA PRO A 522 4.41 12.43 -31.61
C PRO A 522 3.44 11.23 -31.58
N ARG A 523 3.43 10.42 -32.64
CA ARG A 523 2.65 9.17 -32.76
C ARG A 523 3.12 8.15 -31.73
N ASP A 524 4.41 7.85 -31.68
CA ASP A 524 5.02 6.88 -30.76
C ASP A 524 4.74 7.24 -29.30
N ARG A 525 4.94 8.51 -28.97
CA ARG A 525 4.66 9.04 -27.62
C ARG A 525 3.19 8.86 -27.24
N ARG A 526 2.27 9.07 -28.19
CA ARG A 526 0.82 8.88 -27.99
C ARG A 526 0.47 7.40 -27.82
N ASN A 527 1.02 6.52 -28.66
CA ASN A 527 0.77 5.08 -28.63
C ASN A 527 1.26 4.47 -27.32
N LEU A 528 2.49 4.78 -26.91
CA LEU A 528 3.05 4.33 -25.63
C LEU A 528 2.18 4.76 -24.44
N THR A 529 1.75 6.03 -24.42
CA THR A 529 0.94 6.58 -23.33
C THR A 529 -0.40 5.85 -23.20
N LYS A 530 -1.05 5.57 -24.33
CA LYS A 530 -2.33 4.84 -24.35
C LYS A 530 -2.17 3.38 -23.94
N ALA A 531 -1.18 2.69 -24.50
CA ALA A 531 -0.90 1.30 -24.18
C ALA A 531 -0.56 1.13 -22.69
N PHE A 532 0.24 2.05 -22.12
CA PHE A 532 0.53 2.04 -20.69
C PHE A 532 -0.72 2.29 -19.83
N ALA A 533 -1.60 3.21 -20.25
CA ALA A 533 -2.88 3.43 -19.58
C ALA A 533 -3.76 2.18 -19.61
N GLY A 534 -3.82 1.49 -20.74
CA GLY A 534 -4.53 0.21 -20.88
C GLY A 534 -3.95 -0.88 -19.99
N PHE A 535 -2.62 -1.01 -19.94
CA PHE A 535 -1.95 -1.96 -19.06
C PHE A 535 -2.26 -1.71 -17.58
N VAL A 536 -2.14 -0.47 -17.12
CA VAL A 536 -2.46 -0.09 -15.73
C VAL A 536 -3.95 -0.27 -15.42
N ALA A 537 -4.84 0.04 -16.38
CA ALA A 537 -6.27 -0.21 -16.23
C ALA A 537 -6.57 -1.71 -16.08
N ASN A 538 -5.92 -2.57 -16.89
CA ASN A 538 -6.04 -4.02 -16.79
C ASN A 538 -5.60 -4.52 -15.40
N LEU A 539 -4.43 -4.12 -14.91
CA LEU A 539 -3.97 -4.44 -13.55
C LEU A 539 -5.03 -4.08 -12.51
N HIS A 540 -5.58 -2.87 -12.58
CA HIS A 540 -6.55 -2.40 -11.59
C HIS A 540 -7.91 -3.08 -11.72
N ASN A 541 -8.32 -3.46 -12.93
CA ASN A 541 -9.54 -4.22 -13.19
C ASN A 541 -9.46 -5.67 -12.70
N GLN A 542 -8.25 -6.18 -12.48
CA GLN A 542 -7.98 -7.50 -11.90
C GLN A 542 -7.59 -7.45 -10.41
N GLY A 543 -7.58 -6.24 -9.83
CA GLY A 543 -7.31 -6.01 -8.42
C GLY A 543 -5.84 -5.99 -8.07
N ILE A 544 -4.95 -5.83 -9.04
CA ILE A 544 -3.51 -5.90 -8.85
C ILE A 544 -2.94 -4.51 -8.52
N MET A 545 -2.23 -4.43 -7.41
CA MET A 545 -1.46 -3.27 -6.97
C MET A 545 0.02 -3.66 -6.87
N HIS A 546 0.87 -2.87 -7.52
CA HIS A 546 2.32 -2.99 -7.36
C HIS A 546 2.78 -1.97 -6.30
N PRO A 547 3.52 -2.38 -5.24
CA PRO A 547 3.85 -1.49 -4.13
C PRO A 547 4.92 -0.43 -4.48
N ASP A 548 5.74 -0.68 -5.49
CA ASP A 548 6.72 0.28 -6.02
C ASP A 548 6.71 0.31 -7.57
N PRO A 549 5.67 0.89 -8.19
CA PRO A 549 5.49 0.87 -9.65
C PRO A 549 6.39 1.92 -10.31
N HIS A 550 7.71 1.79 -10.17
CA HIS A 550 8.66 2.65 -10.85
C HIS A 550 8.81 2.24 -12.33
N PRO A 551 9.11 3.16 -13.26
CA PRO A 551 9.25 2.86 -14.69
C PRO A 551 10.17 1.67 -15.00
N GLY A 552 11.27 1.50 -14.26
CA GLY A 552 12.17 0.36 -14.46
C GLY A 552 11.58 -1.03 -14.12
N ASN A 553 10.40 -1.11 -13.52
CA ASN A 553 9.67 -2.37 -13.28
C ASN A 553 8.66 -2.68 -14.39
N PHE A 554 8.66 -1.90 -15.47
CA PHE A 554 7.87 -2.16 -16.66
C PHE A 554 8.83 -2.34 -17.82
N LEU A 555 8.87 -3.55 -18.40
CA LEU A 555 9.52 -3.76 -19.69
C LEU A 555 8.54 -3.49 -20.81
N ILE A 556 9.10 -3.04 -21.93
CA ILE A 556 8.37 -2.73 -23.14
C ILE A 556 8.94 -3.60 -24.25
N ARG A 557 8.06 -4.26 -24.98
CA ARG A 557 8.38 -4.88 -26.28
C ARG A 557 7.68 -4.09 -27.37
N TRP A 558 8.41 -3.81 -28.44
CA TRP A 558 7.89 -3.02 -29.57
C TRP A 558 8.38 -3.61 -30.88
N GLU A 559 7.74 -4.69 -31.33
CA GLU A 559 8.11 -5.42 -32.55
C GLU A 559 7.89 -4.57 -33.81
N ASP A 560 6.74 -3.89 -33.91
CA ASP A 560 6.44 -2.93 -34.99
C ASP A 560 5.98 -1.58 -34.41
N ARG A 561 6.63 -0.49 -34.86
CA ARG A 561 6.30 0.91 -34.50
C ARG A 561 4.90 1.33 -34.96
N THR A 562 4.29 0.63 -35.90
CA THR A 562 2.91 0.88 -36.32
C THR A 562 1.88 0.42 -35.27
N GLN A 563 2.24 -0.58 -34.44
CA GLN A 563 1.38 -1.20 -33.43
C GLN A 563 1.58 -0.62 -32.02
N ALA A 564 0.69 -1.00 -31.11
CA ALA A 564 0.78 -0.62 -29.70
C ALA A 564 1.87 -1.45 -29.00
N PRO A 565 2.75 -0.82 -28.19
CA PRO A 565 3.77 -1.56 -27.46
C PRO A 565 3.16 -2.43 -26.36
N GLU A 566 3.76 -3.59 -26.14
CA GLU A 566 3.40 -4.51 -25.06
C GLU A 566 4.16 -4.20 -23.78
N PHE A 567 3.50 -4.37 -22.64
CA PHE A 567 4.08 -4.12 -21.32
C PHE A 567 4.18 -5.39 -20.50
N PHE A 568 5.33 -5.60 -19.86
CA PHE A 568 5.56 -6.71 -18.94
C PHE A 568 5.88 -6.16 -17.55
N LEU A 569 5.24 -6.72 -16.53
CA LEU A 569 5.48 -6.35 -15.13
C LEU A 569 6.68 -7.12 -14.56
N LEU A 570 7.63 -6.42 -13.95
CA LEU A 570 8.75 -7.01 -13.21
C LEU A 570 8.61 -6.79 -11.70
N ASP A 571 9.55 -7.38 -10.95
CA ASP A 571 9.66 -7.28 -9.48
C ASP A 571 8.37 -7.65 -8.74
N ILE A 572 7.71 -8.69 -9.25
CA ILE A 572 6.37 -9.10 -8.87
C ILE A 572 6.24 -9.65 -7.44
N HIS A 573 7.36 -9.98 -6.78
CA HIS A 573 7.39 -10.63 -5.46
C HIS A 573 6.61 -9.90 -4.34
N ALA A 574 6.35 -8.61 -4.51
CA ALA A 574 5.63 -7.78 -3.55
C ALA A 574 4.29 -7.25 -4.09
N VAL A 575 3.92 -7.63 -5.32
CA VAL A 575 2.61 -7.33 -5.90
C VAL A 575 1.53 -7.91 -4.99
N THR A 576 0.49 -7.13 -4.76
CA THR A 576 -0.66 -7.55 -3.98
C THR A 576 -1.89 -7.50 -4.88
N ARG A 577 -2.69 -8.56 -4.90
CA ARG A 577 -4.04 -8.46 -5.42
C ARG A 577 -4.98 -8.01 -4.30
N HIS A 578 -6.15 -7.55 -4.67
CA HIS A 578 -7.23 -7.19 -3.76
C HIS A 578 -8.38 -8.17 -3.98
N SER A 579 -9.04 -8.54 -2.88
CA SER A 579 -10.05 -9.60 -2.81
C SER A 579 -11.28 -9.39 -3.69
N TYR A 580 -11.57 -8.16 -4.11
CA TYR A 580 -12.73 -7.85 -4.96
C TYR A 580 -12.59 -8.25 -6.42
N GLY A 581 -11.42 -8.73 -6.84
CA GLY A 581 -11.12 -8.90 -8.26
C GLY A 581 -10.88 -7.58 -9.00
N TYR A 582 -10.97 -6.42 -8.33
CA TYR A 582 -10.59 -5.09 -8.83
C TYR A 582 -10.08 -4.19 -7.68
N LEU A 583 -9.36 -3.11 -8.00
CA LEU A 583 -8.96 -2.09 -7.02
C LEU A 583 -10.12 -1.12 -6.79
N ASN A 584 -10.50 -0.86 -5.53
CA ASN A 584 -11.49 0.16 -5.22
C ASN A 584 -10.94 1.59 -5.45
N THR A 585 -11.80 2.61 -5.30
CA THR A 585 -11.46 4.02 -5.55
C THR A 585 -10.27 4.52 -4.73
N GLU A 586 -10.24 4.23 -3.43
CA GLU A 586 -9.18 4.72 -2.54
C GLU A 586 -7.82 4.06 -2.84
N VAL A 587 -7.80 2.76 -3.05
CA VAL A 587 -6.58 2.03 -3.41
C VAL A 587 -6.10 2.43 -4.81
N THR A 588 -7.03 2.60 -5.74
CA THR A 588 -6.74 3.12 -7.10
C THR A 588 -6.08 4.48 -7.03
N LYS A 589 -6.62 5.41 -6.24
CA LYS A 589 -6.06 6.75 -6.04
C LYS A 589 -4.62 6.68 -5.54
N ILE A 590 -4.35 5.82 -4.55
CA ILE A 590 -3.02 5.63 -3.97
C ILE A 590 -2.05 5.05 -5.01
N HIS A 591 -2.44 4.01 -5.75
CA HIS A 591 -1.58 3.36 -6.73
C HIS A 591 -1.31 4.26 -7.96
N LEU A 592 -2.33 4.95 -8.48
CA LEU A 592 -2.16 5.96 -9.53
C LEU A 592 -1.24 7.10 -9.09
N ALA A 593 -1.31 7.51 -7.82
CA ALA A 593 -0.39 8.52 -7.27
C ALA A 593 1.07 8.01 -7.21
N LEU A 594 1.29 6.73 -6.86
CA LEU A 594 2.62 6.10 -6.87
C LEU A 594 3.22 6.03 -8.28
N ILE A 595 2.39 5.70 -9.28
CA ILE A 595 2.76 5.72 -10.69
C ILE A 595 3.08 7.16 -11.11
N ASN A 596 2.11 8.06 -10.97
CA ASN A 596 2.20 9.45 -11.42
C ASN A 596 3.35 10.22 -10.78
N ARG A 597 3.80 9.86 -9.56
CA ARG A 597 5.02 10.41 -8.94
C ARG A 597 6.23 10.37 -9.86
N TRP A 598 6.40 9.31 -10.63
CA TRP A 598 7.54 9.16 -11.54
C TRP A 598 7.36 9.96 -12.83
N PHE A 599 6.15 9.94 -13.38
CA PHE A 599 5.82 10.57 -14.66
C PHE A 599 5.61 12.08 -14.55
N VAL A 600 5.13 12.60 -13.41
CA VAL A 600 4.89 14.05 -13.22
C VAL A 600 6.16 14.89 -13.40
N LEU A 601 7.33 14.27 -13.19
CA LEU A 601 8.63 14.94 -13.36
C LEU A 601 9.28 14.68 -14.73
N ARG A 602 8.82 13.69 -15.50
CA ARG A 602 9.46 13.20 -16.74
C ARG A 602 8.57 13.31 -17.99
N THR A 603 7.30 13.64 -17.82
CA THR A 603 6.32 13.71 -18.93
C THR A 603 5.64 15.07 -18.98
N THR A 604 5.07 15.40 -20.14
CA THR A 604 4.31 16.64 -20.31
C THR A 604 2.93 16.52 -19.66
N ARG A 605 2.29 17.67 -19.42
CA ARG A 605 0.88 17.68 -18.96
C ARG A 605 -0.05 17.01 -19.98
N LEU A 606 0.25 17.13 -21.27
CA LEU A 606 -0.54 16.54 -22.33
C LEU A 606 -0.48 15.01 -22.31
N ASP A 607 0.72 14.44 -22.11
CA ASP A 607 0.87 12.98 -21.96
C ASP A 607 0.06 12.45 -20.78
N ARG A 608 0.16 13.12 -19.62
CA ARG A 608 -0.62 12.73 -18.44
C ARG A 608 -2.12 12.83 -18.70
N MET A 609 -2.59 13.86 -19.38
CA MET A 609 -4.01 13.99 -19.70
C MET A 609 -4.49 12.91 -20.67
N ARG A 610 -3.66 12.53 -21.65
CA ARG A 610 -3.94 11.39 -22.54
C ARG A 610 -4.00 10.08 -21.76
N PHE A 611 -3.07 9.85 -20.84
CA PHE A 611 -3.09 8.71 -19.94
C PHE A 611 -4.38 8.67 -19.14
N TRP A 612 -4.75 9.77 -18.47
CA TRP A 612 -5.98 9.84 -17.67
C TRP A 612 -7.22 9.53 -18.52
N ARG A 613 -7.33 10.15 -19.69
CA ARG A 613 -8.49 9.94 -20.57
C ARG A 613 -8.63 8.48 -21.00
N GLU A 614 -7.53 7.85 -21.40
CA GLU A 614 -7.54 6.44 -21.83
C GLU A 614 -7.78 5.50 -20.63
N TYR A 615 -7.13 5.77 -19.50
CA TYR A 615 -7.29 4.98 -18.28
C TYR A 615 -8.73 4.99 -17.77
N PHE A 616 -9.37 6.16 -17.69
CA PHE A 616 -10.75 6.28 -17.21
C PHE A 616 -11.75 5.67 -18.18
N LYS A 617 -11.49 5.71 -19.50
CA LYS A 617 -12.31 5.01 -20.50
C LYS A 617 -12.36 3.49 -20.27
N LEU A 618 -11.29 2.89 -19.75
CA LEU A 618 -11.13 1.44 -19.60
C LEU A 618 -11.45 0.89 -18.20
N ARG A 619 -11.72 1.75 -17.21
CA ARG A 619 -12.21 1.31 -15.90
C ARG A 619 -13.70 1.03 -15.99
N ARG A 620 -14.26 0.15 -15.16
CA ARG A 620 -15.70 -0.19 -15.18
C ARG A 620 -16.54 0.56 -14.11
N TRP A 621 -15.90 1.22 -13.14
CA TRP A 621 -16.55 1.88 -11.98
C TRP A 621 -15.73 3.08 -11.49
N TRP A 622 -16.11 4.33 -11.76
CA TRP A 622 -15.26 5.50 -11.52
C TRP A 622 -15.93 6.76 -10.97
N GLU A 623 -17.19 6.70 -10.52
CA GLU A 623 -18.03 7.90 -10.27
C GLU A 623 -17.48 8.91 -9.24
N LYS A 624 -16.47 8.54 -8.43
CA LYS A 624 -15.92 9.43 -7.38
C LYS A 624 -14.43 9.80 -7.50
N LEU A 625 -13.68 9.27 -8.48
CA LEU A 625 -12.22 9.53 -8.59
C LEU A 625 -11.90 10.65 -9.58
N THR A 626 -11.34 11.76 -9.09
CA THR A 626 -10.93 12.89 -9.96
C THR A 626 -9.41 12.94 -10.15
N VAL A 627 -8.96 13.44 -11.31
CA VAL A 627 -7.52 13.73 -11.58
C VAL A 627 -6.94 14.66 -10.51
N ARG A 628 -7.74 15.63 -10.02
CA ARG A 628 -7.34 16.54 -8.94
C ARG A 628 -7.03 15.79 -7.64
N ALA A 629 -7.82 14.78 -7.28
CA ALA A 629 -7.57 13.96 -6.10
C ALA A 629 -6.28 13.12 -6.26
N VAL A 630 -6.03 12.55 -7.45
CA VAL A 630 -4.79 11.82 -7.75
C VAL A 630 -3.57 12.76 -7.69
N ASP A 631 -3.66 13.96 -8.25
CA ASP A 631 -2.57 14.95 -8.21
C ASP A 631 -2.27 15.43 -6.78
N ALA A 632 -3.30 15.64 -5.96
CA ALA A 632 -3.14 16.00 -4.56
C ALA A 632 -2.42 14.91 -3.75
N GLU A 633 -2.83 13.65 -3.93
CA GLU A 633 -2.18 12.50 -3.30
C GLU A 633 -0.76 12.29 -3.86
N THR A 634 -0.53 12.49 -5.16
CA THR A 634 0.81 12.45 -5.78
C THR A 634 1.76 13.46 -5.13
N ARG A 635 1.30 14.70 -4.92
CA ARG A 635 2.11 15.73 -4.25
C ARG A 635 2.49 15.31 -2.83
N LYS A 636 1.51 14.83 -2.05
CA LYS A 636 1.74 14.35 -0.68
C LYS A 636 2.78 13.22 -0.66
N GLN A 637 2.62 12.22 -1.51
CA GLN A 637 3.54 11.08 -1.60
C GLN A 637 4.93 11.49 -2.10
N ASN A 638 5.05 12.46 -3.01
CA ASN A 638 6.35 13.00 -3.44
C ASN A 638 7.12 13.62 -2.28
N PHE A 639 6.47 14.40 -1.41
CA PHE A 639 7.14 14.99 -0.26
C PHE A 639 7.60 13.93 0.74
N ASP A 640 6.78 12.92 1.01
CA ASP A 640 7.15 11.82 1.90
C ASP A 640 8.29 10.98 1.30
N PHE A 641 8.24 10.72 -0.01
CA PHE A 641 9.30 10.03 -0.76
C PHE A 641 10.62 10.80 -0.71
N TRP A 642 10.61 12.09 -1.05
CA TRP A 642 11.82 12.92 -1.00
C TRP A 642 12.36 13.10 0.42
N ALA A 643 11.50 13.18 1.43
CA ALA A 643 11.94 13.24 2.83
C ALA A 643 12.67 11.97 3.26
N SER A 644 12.25 10.80 2.75
CA SER A 644 12.93 9.53 2.98
C SER A 644 14.28 9.45 2.25
N ARG A 645 14.37 9.98 1.02
CA ARG A 645 15.61 9.95 0.21
C ARG A 645 16.64 10.96 0.67
N TYR A 646 16.20 12.12 1.14
CA TYR A 646 17.07 13.19 1.64
C TYR A 646 18.13 12.72 2.65
N ARG A 647 17.82 11.71 3.48
CA ARG A 647 18.75 11.17 4.47
C ARG A 647 19.69 10.08 3.92
N ARG A 648 19.45 9.54 2.73
CA ARG A 648 20.23 8.45 2.14
C ARG A 648 21.67 8.86 1.86
N ALA A 649 21.88 10.12 1.48
CA ALA A 649 23.21 10.69 1.22
C ALA A 649 24.18 10.65 2.41
N ILE A 650 23.72 10.27 3.60
CA ILE A 650 24.54 10.08 4.81
C ILE A 650 24.29 8.75 5.53
N SER A 651 23.34 7.93 5.08
CA SER A 651 22.95 6.67 5.75
C SER A 651 23.05 5.43 4.87
N HIS A 652 23.08 5.60 3.54
CA HIS A 652 23.00 4.50 2.59
C HIS A 652 24.39 4.12 2.05
N LYS A 653 25.08 3.26 2.80
CA LYS A 653 26.49 2.90 2.58
C LYS A 653 26.86 2.42 1.17
N ARG A 654 25.92 1.84 0.42
CA ARG A 654 26.18 1.35 -0.96
C ARG A 654 26.38 2.48 -1.96
N HIS A 655 25.53 3.50 -1.92
CA HIS A 655 25.60 4.62 -2.87
C HIS A 655 26.47 5.76 -2.32
N PHE A 656 26.59 5.83 -0.99
CA PHE A 656 27.35 6.84 -0.29
C PHE A 656 28.26 6.20 0.76
N PRO A 657 29.37 5.55 0.35
CA PRO A 657 30.36 5.03 1.29
C PRO A 657 30.89 6.14 2.20
N SER A 658 31.02 5.82 3.50
CA SER A 658 31.63 6.73 4.47
C SER A 658 33.14 6.65 4.39
N LEU A 659 33.82 7.80 4.37
CA LEU A 659 35.27 7.94 4.44
C LEU A 659 35.68 8.39 5.84
N LYS A 660 36.72 7.77 6.41
CA LYS A 660 37.21 8.10 7.75
C LYS A 660 38.72 7.92 7.84
N SER A 661 39.41 8.92 8.38
CA SER A 661 40.79 8.86 8.87
C SER A 661 40.88 9.49 10.26
N ARG A 662 42.09 9.61 10.83
CA ARG A 662 42.32 10.25 12.14
C ARG A 662 41.91 11.73 12.15
N SER A 663 42.14 12.44 11.05
CA SER A 663 41.91 13.88 10.90
C SER A 663 40.75 14.25 9.97
N MET A 664 40.26 13.32 9.15
CA MET A 664 39.22 13.59 8.13
C MET A 664 38.02 12.64 8.25
N LYS A 665 36.82 13.16 7.98
CA LYS A 665 35.58 12.37 7.85
C LYS A 665 34.74 12.86 6.70
N GLY A 666 34.05 11.96 5.99
CA GLY A 666 33.27 12.37 4.84
C GLY A 666 32.39 11.28 4.24
N PHE A 667 31.80 11.62 3.09
CA PHE A 667 31.04 10.71 2.25
C PHE A 667 31.45 10.93 0.80
N ARG A 668 31.54 9.85 0.02
CA ARG A 668 31.70 9.90 -1.44
C ARG A 668 30.46 9.35 -2.13
N ALA A 669 30.13 9.87 -3.29
CA ALA A 669 29.11 9.28 -4.16
C ALA A 669 29.73 8.11 -4.95
N ALA A 670 28.89 7.19 -5.44
CA ALA A 670 29.33 6.03 -6.19
C ALA A 670 30.08 6.38 -7.51
N ASN A 671 29.81 7.55 -8.10
CA ASN A 671 30.49 8.06 -9.30
C ASN A 671 31.80 8.81 -9.01
N CYS A 672 32.22 8.92 -7.74
CA CYS A 672 33.51 9.53 -7.38
C CYS A 672 34.64 8.51 -7.55
N PRO A 673 35.68 8.80 -8.37
CA PRO A 673 36.86 7.95 -8.49
C PRO A 673 37.51 7.72 -7.13
N SER A 674 37.82 6.46 -6.79
CA SER A 674 38.38 6.12 -5.48
C SER A 674 39.73 6.80 -5.25
N GLU A 675 40.61 6.81 -6.25
CA GLU A 675 41.92 7.47 -6.22
C GLU A 675 41.81 8.97 -5.90
N LEU A 676 40.88 9.68 -6.56
CA LEU A 676 40.65 11.11 -6.29
C LEU A 676 40.15 11.34 -4.87
N ALA A 677 39.30 10.46 -4.34
CA ALA A 677 38.83 10.55 -2.97
C ALA A 677 39.98 10.32 -1.97
N ASP A 678 40.91 9.42 -2.28
CA ASP A 678 42.07 9.11 -1.43
C ASP A 678 43.08 10.28 -1.42
N ILE A 679 43.39 10.87 -2.58
CA ILE A 679 44.24 12.08 -2.70
C ILE A 679 43.67 13.24 -1.87
N LEU A 680 42.36 13.50 -1.98
CA LEU A 680 41.72 14.58 -1.21
C LEU A 680 41.54 14.23 0.28
N MET A 681 41.55 12.95 0.64
CA MET A 681 41.55 12.51 2.04
C MET A 681 42.91 12.68 2.71
N SER A 682 44.02 12.55 1.96
CA SER A 682 45.37 12.80 2.47
C SER A 682 45.65 14.29 2.64
N ASP A 683 45.41 15.09 1.59
CA ASP A 683 45.58 16.54 1.64
C ASP A 683 44.56 17.29 0.76
N PRO A 684 43.44 17.75 1.34
CA PRO A 684 42.44 18.52 0.61
C PRO A 684 42.84 19.98 0.35
N ASP A 685 43.93 20.48 0.93
CA ASP A 685 44.37 21.86 0.78
C ASP A 685 45.41 22.05 -0.34
N GLN A 686 46.11 20.98 -0.75
CA GLN A 686 47.07 21.00 -1.86
C GLN A 686 46.53 21.72 -3.12
N PRO A 687 45.29 21.48 -3.59
CA PRO A 687 44.76 22.21 -4.74
C PRO A 687 44.66 23.73 -4.58
N PHE A 688 44.56 24.23 -3.35
CA PHE A 688 44.42 25.66 -3.06
C PHE A 688 45.77 26.37 -2.93
N ALA A 689 46.90 25.66 -3.00
CA ALA A 689 48.24 26.25 -2.92
C ALA A 689 48.62 27.06 -4.17
N GLN A 690 48.05 26.71 -5.33
CA GLN A 690 48.29 27.42 -6.60
C GLN A 690 47.34 28.63 -6.73
N LEU A 691 47.82 29.81 -6.33
CA LEU A 691 47.00 31.03 -6.28
C LEU A 691 46.38 31.41 -7.63
N GLU A 692 47.06 31.14 -8.75
CA GLU A 692 46.60 31.43 -10.11
C GLU A 692 45.33 30.65 -10.52
N ARG A 693 45.06 29.51 -9.86
CA ARG A 693 43.89 28.67 -10.15
C ARG A 693 42.68 28.99 -9.28
N LEU A 694 42.76 29.96 -8.37
CA LEU A 694 41.66 30.33 -7.48
C LEU A 694 40.56 31.11 -8.23
N TRP A 695 39.44 30.46 -8.52
CA TRP A 695 38.24 31.13 -9.06
C TRP A 695 37.56 32.06 -8.05
N LYS A 696 37.65 31.73 -6.76
CA LYS A 696 37.06 32.56 -5.69
C LYS A 696 37.84 32.42 -4.41
N ASN A 697 38.14 33.54 -3.75
CA ASN A 697 38.72 33.55 -2.41
C ASN A 697 38.02 34.62 -1.55
N SER A 698 37.06 34.20 -0.73
CA SER A 698 36.34 35.09 0.18
C SER A 698 36.61 34.74 1.64
N LYS A 699 36.16 35.61 2.56
CA LYS A 699 36.19 35.34 4.01
C LYS A 699 35.41 34.09 4.43
N SER A 700 34.50 33.57 3.58
CA SER A 700 33.65 32.42 3.89
C SER A 700 33.99 31.15 3.10
N SER A 701 34.58 31.28 1.91
CA SER A 701 34.88 30.12 1.06
C SER A 701 35.96 30.39 0.02
N SER A 702 36.69 29.33 -0.36
CA SER A 702 37.56 29.32 -1.53
C SER A 702 37.07 28.30 -2.55
N VAL A 703 37.28 28.55 -3.84
CA VAL A 703 36.86 27.65 -4.94
C VAL A 703 38.00 27.48 -5.94
N VAL A 704 38.28 26.24 -6.33
CA VAL A 704 39.32 25.88 -7.32
C VAL A 704 38.78 24.80 -8.28
N PRO A 705 39.06 24.89 -9.59
CA PRO A 705 38.80 23.82 -10.53
C PRO A 705 39.84 22.69 -10.39
N LEU A 706 39.45 21.47 -10.69
CA LEU A 706 40.31 20.29 -10.69
C LEU A 706 40.07 19.50 -11.96
N GLU A 707 41.11 18.89 -12.49
CA GLU A 707 40.99 17.91 -13.57
C GLU A 707 41.57 16.57 -13.09
N PHE A 708 40.82 15.50 -13.29
CA PHE A 708 41.24 14.15 -12.95
C PHE A 708 40.68 13.16 -13.96
N GLN A 709 41.52 12.32 -14.57
CA GLN A 709 41.13 11.33 -15.59
C GLN A 709 40.22 11.93 -16.69
N ARG A 710 40.60 13.08 -17.26
CA ARG A 710 39.85 13.82 -18.30
C ARG A 710 38.44 14.29 -17.87
N ARG A 711 38.13 14.28 -16.57
CA ARG A 711 36.91 14.85 -16.00
C ARG A 711 37.25 16.09 -15.20
N GLN A 712 36.41 17.11 -15.33
CA GLN A 712 36.56 18.38 -14.63
C GLN A 712 35.65 18.45 -13.40
N TYR A 713 36.18 18.98 -12.31
CA TYR A 713 35.54 19.12 -11.02
C TYR A 713 35.75 20.52 -10.45
N VAL A 714 34.94 20.88 -9.45
CA VAL A 714 35.08 22.10 -8.66
C VAL A 714 35.16 21.72 -7.19
N LEU A 715 36.25 22.10 -6.54
CA LEU A 715 36.44 21.91 -5.10
C LEU A 715 36.17 23.24 -4.37
N LYS A 716 35.18 23.22 -3.49
CA LYS A 716 34.81 24.35 -2.62
C LYS A 716 35.21 24.08 -1.18
N ARG A 717 36.10 24.91 -0.64
CA ARG A 717 36.49 24.94 0.78
C ARG A 717 35.62 25.93 1.54
N PHE A 718 35.02 25.49 2.65
CA PHE A 718 34.18 26.29 3.54
C PHE A 718 34.94 26.58 4.84
N ARG A 719 35.20 27.87 5.10
CA ARG A 719 35.90 28.32 6.31
C ARG A 719 34.89 28.60 7.42
N ILE A 720 35.26 28.28 8.67
CA ILE A 720 34.49 28.68 9.85
C ILE A 720 34.89 30.11 10.23
N GLN A 721 33.91 31.00 10.38
CA GLN A 721 34.15 32.42 10.65
C GLN A 721 34.31 32.74 12.14
N SER A 722 33.89 31.86 13.05
CA SER A 722 34.01 32.06 14.49
C SER A 722 34.05 30.74 15.27
N PHE A 723 34.68 30.72 16.45
CA PHE A 723 34.68 29.55 17.35
C PHE A 723 33.25 29.13 17.75
N GLY A 724 32.35 30.10 17.94
CA GLY A 724 30.92 29.84 18.19
C GLY A 724 30.21 29.12 17.04
N ASP A 725 30.63 29.32 15.79
CA ASP A 725 30.09 28.58 14.64
C ASP A 725 30.56 27.12 14.60
N ALA A 726 31.78 26.84 15.06
CA ALA A 726 32.28 25.47 15.22
C ALA A 726 31.48 24.70 16.29
N LEU A 727 31.14 25.35 17.41
CA LEU A 727 30.31 24.74 18.45
C LEU A 727 28.87 24.53 17.98
N LYS A 728 28.28 25.51 17.27
CA LYS A 728 26.95 25.36 16.66
C LYS A 728 26.89 24.17 15.69
N ASN A 729 27.98 23.89 14.96
CA ASN A 729 28.07 22.75 14.02
C ASN A 729 28.07 21.36 14.70
N ARG A 730 28.11 21.30 16.04
CA ARG A 730 27.83 20.07 16.80
C ARG A 730 26.34 19.74 16.84
N PHE A 731 25.48 20.77 16.80
CA PHE A 731 24.01 20.65 16.89
C PHE A 731 23.30 20.95 15.57
N ARG A 732 23.96 21.65 14.64
CA ARG A 732 23.50 21.91 13.27
C ARG A 732 24.48 21.34 12.25
N ARG A 733 24.02 21.11 11.02
CA ARG A 733 24.88 20.63 9.93
C ARG A 733 25.86 21.72 9.48
N SER A 734 27.09 21.34 9.16
CA SER A 734 28.08 22.26 8.59
C SER A 734 27.64 22.74 7.19
N PRO A 735 28.11 23.91 6.70
CA PRO A 735 27.76 24.42 5.38
C PRO A 735 28.08 23.44 4.23
N ALA A 736 29.23 22.75 4.30
CA ALA A 736 29.62 21.73 3.33
C ALA A 736 28.66 20.53 3.36
N LEU A 737 28.34 20.00 4.55
CA LEU A 737 27.40 18.88 4.67
C LEU A 737 25.98 19.26 4.26
N HIS A 738 25.55 20.48 4.59
CA HIS A 738 24.25 21.00 4.16
C HIS A 738 24.20 21.15 2.63
N SER A 739 25.26 21.66 2.01
CA SER A 739 25.36 21.77 0.53
C SER A 739 25.37 20.41 -0.16
N TRP A 740 26.11 19.43 0.36
CA TRP A 740 26.06 18.03 -0.07
C TRP A 740 24.64 17.48 -0.07
N LEU A 741 23.96 17.63 1.08
CA LEU A 741 22.59 17.17 1.25
C LEU A 741 21.60 17.90 0.34
N MET A 742 21.75 19.22 0.14
CA MET A 742 20.92 19.99 -0.78
C MET A 742 21.17 19.59 -2.23
N GLY A 743 22.41 19.37 -2.65
CA GLY A 743 22.74 18.97 -4.02
C GLY A 743 22.05 17.66 -4.39
N HIS A 744 22.18 16.62 -3.56
CA HIS A 744 21.42 15.39 -3.77
C HIS A 744 19.90 15.56 -3.64
N ALA A 745 19.43 16.47 -2.77
CA ALA A 745 18.00 16.77 -2.68
C ALA A 745 17.42 17.42 -3.96
N LEU A 746 18.22 18.25 -4.65
CA LEU A 746 17.88 18.83 -5.95
C LEU A 746 17.87 17.76 -7.04
N LEU A 747 18.89 16.90 -7.09
CA LEU A 747 18.96 15.79 -8.05
C LEU A 747 17.76 14.82 -7.90
N ASP A 748 17.42 14.42 -6.67
CA ASP A 748 16.23 13.59 -6.38
C ASP A 748 14.90 14.27 -6.80
N ARG A 749 14.91 15.60 -6.94
CA ARG A 749 13.78 16.43 -7.39
C ARG A 749 13.90 16.81 -8.86
N LEU A 750 14.88 16.32 -9.60
CA LEU A 750 15.17 16.72 -10.99
C LEU A 750 15.31 18.24 -11.15
N LEU A 751 15.92 18.89 -10.17
CA LEU A 751 16.30 20.30 -10.23
C LEU A 751 17.79 20.41 -10.64
N PRO A 752 18.11 21.28 -11.60
CA PRO A 752 19.45 21.37 -12.17
C PRO A 752 20.45 21.98 -11.16
N THR A 753 21.56 21.28 -10.94
CA THR A 753 22.69 21.70 -10.11
C THR A 753 23.91 20.87 -10.49
N ALA A 754 25.10 21.32 -10.10
CA ALA A 754 26.33 20.53 -10.24
C ALA A 754 26.22 19.25 -9.38
N ILE A 755 26.67 18.11 -9.90
CA ILE A 755 26.57 16.82 -9.21
C ILE A 755 27.59 16.78 -8.08
N PRO A 756 27.18 16.71 -6.80
CA PRO A 756 28.11 16.58 -5.69
C PRO A 756 28.67 15.15 -5.65
N VAL A 757 29.98 15.02 -5.61
CA VAL A 757 30.69 13.71 -5.69
C VAL A 757 31.45 13.36 -4.42
N LEU A 758 31.92 14.36 -3.65
CA LEU A 758 32.62 14.14 -2.39
C LEU A 758 32.31 15.25 -1.39
N VAL A 759 32.12 14.91 -0.12
CA VAL A 759 32.09 15.87 0.99
C VAL A 759 33.03 15.41 2.09
N LEU A 760 33.91 16.30 2.54
CA LEU A 760 34.89 16.03 3.60
C LEU A 760 34.79 17.07 4.71
N HIS A 761 35.19 16.67 5.92
CA HIS A 761 35.33 17.51 7.10
C HIS A 761 36.68 17.25 7.75
N ARG A 762 37.43 18.34 7.97
CA ARG A 762 38.62 18.31 8.84
C ARG A 762 38.15 18.32 10.29
N MET A 763 38.58 17.32 11.03
CA MET A 763 38.16 17.05 12.40
C MET A 763 39.25 17.47 13.38
N HIS A 764 38.87 18.19 14.43
CA HIS A 764 39.76 18.51 15.55
C HIS A 764 39.03 18.19 16.85
N ARG A 765 39.58 17.28 17.67
CA ARG A 765 38.94 16.76 18.90
C ARG A 765 37.48 16.34 18.69
N GLY A 766 37.18 15.72 17.55
CA GLY A 766 35.83 15.25 17.19
C GLY A 766 34.87 16.33 16.66
N ILE A 767 35.30 17.59 16.55
CA ILE A 767 34.49 18.71 16.02
C ILE A 767 34.92 19.04 14.59
N PRO A 768 33.98 19.21 13.63
CA PRO A 768 34.32 19.63 12.27
C PRO A 768 34.76 21.11 12.28
N ARG A 769 36.03 21.35 11.93
CA ARG A 769 36.67 22.68 11.84
C ARG A 769 36.56 23.30 10.45
N GLU A 770 36.59 22.48 9.41
CA GLU A 770 36.51 22.93 8.02
C GLU A 770 35.74 21.90 7.19
N GLY A 771 35.17 22.36 6.08
CA GLY A 771 34.42 21.49 5.18
C GLY A 771 34.84 21.68 3.74
N TYR A 772 34.88 20.59 2.99
CA TYR A 772 35.20 20.56 1.57
C TYR A 772 34.06 19.89 0.81
N LEU A 773 33.69 20.43 -0.35
CA LEU A 773 32.70 19.85 -1.23
C LEU A 773 33.27 19.82 -2.64
N LEU A 774 33.33 18.63 -3.23
CA LEU A 774 33.70 18.41 -4.62
C LEU A 774 32.42 18.18 -5.43
N CYS A 775 32.26 18.93 -6.51
CA CYS A 775 31.20 18.74 -7.49
C CYS A 775 31.79 18.52 -8.88
N GLU A 776 31.07 17.82 -9.77
CA GLU A 776 31.40 17.83 -11.20
C GLU A 776 31.24 19.25 -11.76
N LEU A 777 32.20 19.69 -12.57
CA LEU A 777 32.14 20.99 -13.23
C LEU A 777 31.04 20.94 -14.29
N LEU A 778 30.21 22.00 -14.36
CA LEU A 778 29.25 22.16 -15.45
C LEU A 778 30.00 22.71 -16.67
N PRO A 779 30.09 21.96 -17.78
CA PRO A 779 30.82 22.42 -18.96
C PRO A 779 30.13 23.65 -19.55
N GLU A 780 30.95 24.61 -20.00
CA GLU A 780 30.53 25.83 -20.70
C GLU A 780 29.43 26.62 -19.96
N ALA A 781 29.53 26.63 -18.63
CA ALA A 781 28.58 27.32 -17.77
C ALA A 781 29.12 28.69 -17.34
N GLN A 782 28.33 29.74 -17.53
CA GLN A 782 28.65 31.11 -17.10
C GLN A 782 27.68 31.57 -16.00
N GLU A 783 28.08 32.54 -15.18
CA GLU A 783 27.16 33.12 -14.20
C GLU A 783 26.03 33.86 -14.92
N LEU A 784 24.78 33.77 -14.41
CA LEU A 784 23.65 34.43 -15.05
C LEU A 784 23.87 35.94 -15.17
N GLN A 785 24.59 36.57 -14.23
CA GLN A 785 24.90 38.00 -14.31
C GLN A 785 25.74 38.31 -15.56
N GLU A 786 26.83 37.57 -15.76
CA GLU A 786 27.75 37.74 -16.91
C GLU A 786 27.02 37.54 -18.25
N VAL A 787 26.13 36.55 -18.32
CA VAL A 787 25.31 36.28 -19.50
C VAL A 787 24.37 37.44 -19.82
N LEU A 788 23.90 38.17 -18.80
CA LEU A 788 22.97 39.29 -18.97
C LEU A 788 23.68 40.62 -19.26
N ASP A 789 24.97 40.72 -18.97
CA ASP A 789 25.77 41.92 -19.24
C ASP A 789 26.15 42.04 -20.73
N VAL A 790 26.04 40.97 -21.51
CA VAL A 790 26.22 40.98 -22.98
C VAL A 790 24.99 41.55 -23.70
N GLU A 791 25.21 42.33 -24.77
CA GLU A 791 24.11 42.86 -25.61
C GLU A 791 23.36 41.75 -26.36
N PHE A 792 22.02 41.77 -26.28
CA PHE A 792 21.14 40.77 -26.89
C PHE A 792 20.54 41.19 -28.24
N ASP A 793 21.02 42.27 -28.85
CA ASP A 793 20.34 42.90 -29.99
C ASP A 793 20.24 41.99 -31.22
N GLN A 794 21.23 41.12 -31.41
CA GLN A 794 21.24 40.11 -32.48
C GLN A 794 20.61 38.76 -32.05
N CYS A 795 20.30 38.57 -30.76
CA CYS A 795 19.93 37.27 -30.16
C CYS A 795 18.65 37.31 -29.30
N ARG A 796 17.67 38.14 -29.67
CA ARG A 796 16.40 38.31 -28.91
C ARG A 796 15.63 37.01 -28.66
N ALA A 797 15.71 36.04 -29.57
CA ALA A 797 15.08 34.72 -29.41
C ALA A 797 15.70 33.94 -28.24
N TYR A 798 17.03 33.96 -28.13
CA TYR A 798 17.77 33.30 -27.05
C TYR A 798 17.44 33.93 -25.69
N LYS A 799 17.40 35.27 -25.61
CA LYS A 799 16.98 36.00 -24.39
C LYS A 799 15.60 35.57 -23.91
N ARG A 800 14.63 35.44 -24.84
CA ARG A 800 13.27 34.98 -24.52
C ARG A 800 13.27 33.56 -23.97
N GLU A 801 14.03 32.66 -24.58
CA GLU A 801 14.13 31.28 -24.11
C GLU A 801 14.82 31.21 -22.74
N LEU A 802 15.90 31.97 -22.50
CA LEU A 802 16.55 32.08 -21.19
C LEU A 802 15.57 32.54 -20.10
N ILE A 803 14.74 33.55 -20.38
CA ILE A 803 13.69 34.02 -19.46
C ILE A 803 12.70 32.90 -19.14
N HIS A 804 12.28 32.12 -20.15
CA HIS A 804 11.36 31.00 -19.93
C HIS A 804 12.00 29.89 -19.08
N GLN A 805 13.25 29.53 -19.37
CA GLN A 805 13.99 28.49 -18.65
C GLN A 805 14.27 28.91 -17.21
N LEU A 806 14.62 30.18 -16.97
CA LEU A 806 14.76 30.75 -15.64
C LEU A 806 13.43 30.69 -14.87
N ALA A 807 12.34 31.14 -15.47
CA ALA A 807 11.01 31.12 -14.86
C ALA A 807 10.54 29.69 -14.52
N HIS A 808 10.76 28.74 -15.42
CA HIS A 808 10.47 27.33 -15.18
C HIS A 808 11.32 26.75 -14.05
N THR A 809 12.63 27.02 -14.05
CA THR A 809 13.55 26.51 -13.02
C THR A 809 13.17 27.01 -11.63
N ILE A 810 12.87 28.31 -11.48
CA ILE A 810 12.43 28.89 -10.19
C ILE A 810 11.04 28.40 -9.79
N ARG A 811 10.10 28.27 -10.73
CA ARG A 811 8.78 27.69 -10.43
C ARG A 811 8.91 26.25 -9.95
N HIS A 812 9.67 25.42 -10.65
CA HIS A 812 9.86 24.02 -10.30
C HIS A 812 10.57 23.88 -8.95
N MET A 813 11.49 24.79 -8.62
CA MET A 813 12.09 24.88 -7.28
C MET A 813 11.01 25.02 -6.20
N HIS A 814 10.09 25.99 -6.35
CA HIS A 814 9.00 26.22 -5.39
C HIS A 814 7.95 25.10 -5.39
N GLU A 815 7.53 24.59 -6.54
CA GLU A 815 6.54 23.50 -6.63
C GLU A 815 7.06 22.20 -6.01
N ARG A 816 8.37 22.00 -5.99
CA ARG A 816 9.05 20.82 -5.41
C ARG A 816 9.56 21.06 -3.97
N GLY A 817 9.10 22.16 -3.35
CA GLY A 817 9.29 22.44 -1.93
C GLY A 817 10.67 22.98 -1.56
N ILE A 818 11.38 23.65 -2.48
CA ILE A 818 12.66 24.29 -2.21
C ILE A 818 12.48 25.82 -2.21
N THR A 819 13.08 26.48 -1.22
CA THR A 819 13.24 27.95 -1.18
C THR A 819 14.69 28.31 -1.06
N HIS A 820 15.10 29.45 -1.59
CA HIS A 820 16.48 29.91 -1.58
C HIS A 820 16.61 31.29 -0.91
N ARG A 821 17.23 31.31 0.29
CA ARG A 821 17.34 32.54 1.11
C ARG A 821 18.27 33.61 0.53
N ASP A 822 19.15 33.23 -0.37
CA ASP A 822 20.09 34.12 -1.06
C ASP A 822 19.93 34.02 -2.59
N LEU A 823 18.69 33.98 -3.09
CA LEU A 823 18.46 33.80 -4.54
C LEU A 823 18.86 35.08 -5.28
N LYS A 824 19.91 35.02 -6.10
CA LYS A 824 20.44 36.12 -6.91
C LYS A 824 21.07 35.59 -8.19
N ALA A 825 21.31 36.46 -9.17
CA ALA A 825 21.88 36.07 -10.46
C ALA A 825 23.22 35.31 -10.33
N ALA A 826 24.13 35.80 -9.47
CA ALA A 826 25.42 35.15 -9.18
C ALA A 826 25.33 33.76 -8.51
N ASN A 827 24.15 33.31 -8.10
CA ASN A 827 23.93 31.95 -7.56
C ASN A 827 23.27 31.02 -8.60
N LEU A 828 23.27 31.42 -9.88
CA LEU A 828 22.70 30.68 -11.00
C LEU A 828 23.74 30.61 -12.13
N LEU A 829 23.98 29.40 -12.64
CA LEU A 829 24.81 29.18 -13.83
C LEU A 829 23.94 28.90 -15.05
N VAL A 830 24.37 29.34 -16.23
CA VAL A 830 23.71 29.10 -17.51
C VAL A 830 24.65 28.37 -18.44
N GLN A 831 24.23 27.19 -18.93
CA GLN A 831 24.95 26.46 -19.98
C GLN A 831 24.44 26.91 -21.36
N ILE A 832 25.31 27.54 -22.16
CA ILE A 832 24.92 28.30 -23.35
C ILE A 832 24.75 27.42 -24.60
N ARG A 833 25.61 26.40 -24.82
CA ARG A 833 25.56 25.53 -26.01
C ARG A 833 24.61 24.34 -25.93
N TYR A 834 23.75 24.31 -24.91
CA TYR A 834 22.72 23.28 -24.81
C TYR A 834 21.58 23.64 -25.79
N PRO A 835 20.88 22.68 -26.43
CA PRO A 835 19.82 22.97 -27.43
C PRO A 835 18.75 23.97 -26.94
N LYS A 836 18.64 24.15 -25.62
CA LYS A 836 18.01 25.29 -24.94
C LYS A 836 18.87 25.69 -23.74
N PRO A 837 19.01 26.99 -23.39
CA PRO A 837 19.80 27.41 -22.24
C PRO A 837 19.35 26.72 -20.96
N LYS A 838 20.29 26.10 -20.24
CA LYS A 838 19.98 25.38 -18.99
C LYS A 838 20.46 26.17 -17.79
N VAL A 839 19.51 26.60 -16.95
CA VAL A 839 19.79 27.33 -15.71
C VAL A 839 19.99 26.33 -14.57
N SER A 840 21.13 26.37 -13.90
CA SER A 840 21.49 25.48 -12.79
C SER A 840 21.74 26.26 -11.50
N PHE A 841 21.34 25.70 -10.37
CA PHE A 841 21.60 26.31 -9.06
C PHE A 841 23.01 26.02 -8.58
N ILE A 842 23.69 27.07 -8.10
CA ILE A 842 24.93 27.00 -7.34
C ILE A 842 24.75 27.65 -5.97
N ASP A 843 25.73 27.47 -5.09
CA ASP A 843 25.69 27.88 -3.67
C ASP A 843 24.42 27.46 -2.91
N LEU A 844 24.40 26.19 -2.51
CA LEU A 844 23.22 25.56 -1.94
C LEU A 844 23.04 25.83 -0.43
N VAL A 845 23.90 26.63 0.19
CA VAL A 845 23.87 26.89 1.65
C VAL A 845 22.56 27.57 2.06
N GLY A 846 22.08 28.49 1.24
CA GLY A 846 20.85 29.25 1.47
C GLY A 846 19.56 28.47 1.25
N MET A 847 19.63 27.26 0.70
CA MET A 847 18.46 26.47 0.36
C MET A 847 17.82 25.78 1.56
N ARG A 848 16.48 25.70 1.54
CA ARG A 848 15.67 25.04 2.57
C ARG A 848 14.57 24.20 1.93
N ILE A 849 14.38 22.98 2.45
CA ILE A 849 13.27 22.09 2.09
C ILE A 849 12.04 22.42 2.95
N ARG A 850 10.87 22.49 2.31
CA ARG A 850 9.56 22.69 2.94
C ARG A 850 8.55 21.72 2.31
N ARG A 851 7.61 21.22 3.11
CA ARG A 851 6.50 20.38 2.63
C ARG A 851 5.50 21.19 1.79
N GLN A 852 5.34 22.47 2.10
CA GLN A 852 4.51 23.39 1.35
C GLN A 852 5.12 24.80 1.38
N ILE A 853 5.06 25.49 0.24
CA ILE A 853 5.54 26.87 0.08
C ILE A 853 4.32 27.75 -0.18
N SER A 854 4.11 28.75 0.68
CA SER A 854 3.07 29.75 0.47
C SER A 854 3.46 30.73 -0.65
N PRO A 855 2.49 31.35 -1.35
CA PRO A 855 2.76 32.35 -2.38
C PRO A 855 3.72 33.44 -1.91
N HIS A 856 3.48 34.07 -0.75
CA HIS A 856 4.38 35.08 -0.20
C HIS A 856 5.82 34.61 0.05
N ARG A 857 6.02 33.33 0.40
CA ARG A 857 7.37 32.81 0.61
C ARG A 857 8.10 32.65 -0.74
N ALA A 858 7.40 32.19 -1.76
CA ALA A 858 7.93 32.17 -3.12
C ALA A 858 8.19 33.59 -3.64
N TRP A 859 7.29 34.55 -3.38
CA TRP A 859 7.47 35.94 -3.77
C TRP A 859 8.70 36.58 -3.11
N ARG A 860 9.03 36.22 -1.87
CA ARG A 860 10.29 36.68 -1.24
C ARG A 860 11.54 36.20 -1.98
N ASP A 861 11.52 35.02 -2.58
CA ASP A 861 12.62 34.54 -3.41
C ASP A 861 12.65 35.34 -4.73
N LEU A 862 11.49 35.63 -5.33
CA LEU A 862 11.37 36.49 -6.51
C LEU A 862 11.87 37.92 -6.25
N VAL A 863 11.59 38.50 -5.08
CA VAL A 863 12.10 39.81 -4.66
C VAL A 863 13.62 39.83 -4.61
N ARG A 864 14.24 38.74 -4.13
CA ARG A 864 15.71 38.66 -4.07
C ARG A 864 16.32 38.55 -5.47
N LEU A 865 15.71 37.75 -6.33
CA LEU A 865 16.15 37.60 -7.72
C LEU A 865 15.97 38.89 -8.52
N ASN A 866 14.81 39.55 -8.39
CA ASN A 866 14.50 40.80 -9.08
C ASN A 866 15.43 41.95 -8.66
N ALA A 867 15.93 41.94 -7.42
CA ALA A 867 16.92 42.91 -6.96
C ALA A 867 18.24 42.83 -7.75
N SER A 868 18.60 41.67 -8.31
CA SER A 868 19.78 41.53 -9.19
C SER A 868 19.61 42.18 -10.55
N PHE A 869 18.37 42.49 -10.97
CA PHE A 869 18.07 42.93 -12.34
C PHE A 869 17.60 44.38 -12.45
N ILE A 870 17.54 45.10 -11.33
CA ILE A 870 17.00 46.47 -11.33
C ILE A 870 17.94 47.46 -12.02
N GLU A 871 19.25 47.28 -11.84
CA GLU A 871 20.29 48.14 -12.40
C GLU A 871 20.83 47.61 -13.74
N SER A 872 20.40 46.43 -14.18
CA SER A 872 20.82 45.84 -15.45
C SER A 872 20.24 46.60 -16.65
N ARG A 873 21.11 47.22 -17.44
CA ARG A 873 20.74 47.96 -18.67
C ARG A 873 20.02 47.07 -19.70
N ASN A 874 20.39 45.80 -19.75
CA ASN A 874 19.87 44.84 -20.72
C ASN A 874 18.51 44.20 -20.33
N ILE A 875 17.89 44.55 -19.19
CA ILE A 875 16.66 43.90 -18.71
C ILE A 875 15.48 44.87 -18.67
N THR A 876 14.53 44.69 -19.60
CA THR A 876 13.37 45.56 -19.73
C THR A 876 12.22 45.18 -18.78
N ARG A 877 11.26 46.09 -18.57
CA ARG A 877 9.98 45.77 -17.87
C ARG A 877 9.23 44.64 -18.56
N THR A 878 9.25 44.58 -19.89
CA THR A 878 8.62 43.53 -20.70
C THR A 878 9.24 42.15 -20.42
N ASP A 879 10.55 42.09 -20.21
CA ASP A 879 11.25 40.83 -19.87
C ASP A 879 10.85 40.34 -18.48
N ARG A 880 10.77 41.24 -17.49
CA ARG A 880 10.29 40.93 -16.14
C ARG A 880 8.84 40.44 -16.16
N LEU A 881 7.99 41.05 -16.98
CA LEU A 881 6.60 40.61 -17.15
C LEU A 881 6.51 39.24 -17.84
N ARG A 882 7.36 38.97 -18.84
CA ARG A 882 7.45 37.66 -19.50
C ARG A 882 7.91 36.56 -18.54
N PHE A 883 8.86 36.87 -17.65
CA PHE A 883 9.25 35.98 -16.56
C PHE A 883 8.05 35.65 -15.67
N LEU A 884 7.35 36.68 -15.16
CA LEU A 884 6.23 36.48 -14.24
C LEU A 884 5.08 35.70 -14.91
N ARG A 885 4.79 35.99 -16.19
CA ARG A 885 3.81 35.28 -17.01
C ARG A 885 4.08 33.78 -17.05
N THR A 886 5.33 33.41 -17.28
CA THR A 886 5.79 32.02 -17.40
C THR A 886 5.81 31.34 -16.04
N TYR A 887 6.26 32.05 -15.01
CA TYR A 887 6.30 31.58 -13.63
C TYR A 887 4.89 31.30 -13.07
N GLN A 888 3.91 32.16 -13.34
CA GLN A 888 2.54 32.01 -12.84
C GLN A 888 1.61 31.15 -13.71
N LEU A 889 2.02 30.78 -14.93
CA LEU A 889 1.18 30.06 -15.90
C LEU A 889 -0.08 30.86 -16.32
N TRP A 890 0.10 32.13 -16.68
CA TRP A 890 -0.97 33.12 -16.96
C TRP A 890 -2.13 32.66 -17.89
N PRO A 891 -2.00 31.70 -18.83
CA PRO A 891 -3.17 31.19 -19.58
C PRO A 891 -3.97 30.09 -18.87
N LEU A 892 -3.42 29.45 -17.83
CA LEU A 892 -3.93 28.16 -17.30
C LEU A 892 -4.62 28.25 -15.93
N ARG A 893 -4.52 29.39 -15.23
CA ARG A 893 -5.03 29.59 -13.85
C ARG A 893 -5.93 30.82 -13.67
N GLY A 894 -6.36 31.49 -14.74
CA GLY A 894 -7.14 32.73 -14.65
C GLY A 894 -6.28 33.96 -14.30
N ARG A 895 -6.80 35.17 -14.52
CA ARG A 895 -6.08 36.47 -14.41
C ARG A 895 -5.91 36.99 -12.97
N GLU A 896 -6.37 36.29 -11.94
CA GLU A 896 -6.80 36.97 -10.72
C GLU A 896 -5.71 37.43 -9.74
N ASP A 897 -4.47 36.89 -9.78
CA ASP A 897 -3.48 37.17 -8.71
C ASP A 897 -2.10 37.68 -9.19
N TRP A 898 -1.90 37.87 -10.50
CA TRP A 898 -0.60 38.28 -11.03
C TRP A 898 -0.28 39.76 -10.77
N LYS A 899 -1.30 40.63 -10.82
CA LYS A 899 -1.15 42.07 -10.53
C LYS A 899 -0.76 42.30 -9.07
N ALA A 900 -1.38 41.57 -8.15
CA ALA A 900 -1.05 41.61 -6.74
C ALA A 900 0.39 41.13 -6.49
N CYS A 901 0.78 40.00 -7.08
CA CYS A 901 2.16 39.53 -7.02
C CYS A 901 3.16 40.55 -7.61
N TRP A 902 2.87 41.12 -8.79
CA TRP A 902 3.72 42.11 -9.45
C TRP A 902 3.94 43.34 -8.57
N LYS A 903 2.84 43.92 -8.07
CA LYS A 903 2.87 45.10 -7.18
C LYS A 903 3.66 44.79 -5.91
N TRP A 904 3.35 43.67 -5.25
CA TRP A 904 4.01 43.26 -4.02
C TRP A 904 5.52 43.01 -4.22
N VAL A 905 5.90 42.30 -5.28
CA VAL A 905 7.31 42.05 -5.59
C VAL A 905 8.04 43.36 -5.89
N ALA A 906 7.44 44.28 -6.66
CA ALA A 906 8.05 45.58 -6.96
C ALA A 906 8.31 46.40 -5.70
N GLU A 907 7.29 46.59 -4.85
CA GLU A 907 7.38 47.35 -3.59
C GLU A 907 8.39 46.73 -2.63
N ALA A 908 8.32 45.41 -2.42
CA ALA A 908 9.23 44.70 -1.53
C ALA A 908 10.68 44.68 -2.05
N THR A 909 10.88 44.76 -3.37
CA THR A 909 12.22 44.89 -3.97
C THR A 909 12.81 46.27 -3.69
N GLN A 910 12.04 47.35 -3.86
CA GLN A 910 12.50 48.70 -3.53
C GLN A 910 12.86 48.84 -2.04
N ALA A 911 12.00 48.34 -1.15
CA ALA A 911 12.28 48.33 0.29
C ALA A 911 13.52 47.48 0.67
N LYS A 912 13.87 46.47 -0.13
CA LYS A 912 15.11 45.69 0.06
C LYS A 912 16.34 46.49 -0.39
N ILE A 913 16.27 47.18 -1.53
CA ILE A 913 17.36 48.01 -2.05
C ILE A 913 17.67 49.14 -1.07
N ALA A 914 16.66 49.90 -0.64
CA ALA A 914 16.83 50.99 0.32
C ALA A 914 17.48 50.52 1.64
N ARG A 915 17.08 49.33 2.15
CA ARG A 915 17.71 48.73 3.35
C ARG A 915 19.16 48.31 3.14
N ASN A 916 19.51 47.86 1.93
CA ASN A 916 20.87 47.47 1.59
C ASN A 916 21.78 48.69 1.47
N GLN A 917 21.30 49.77 0.83
CA GLN A 917 21.98 51.07 0.76
C GLN A 917 22.22 51.64 2.16
N LYS A 918 21.20 51.66 3.03
CA LYS A 918 21.32 52.10 4.44
C LYS A 918 22.35 51.29 5.25
N ARG A 919 22.67 50.06 4.84
CA ARG A 919 23.64 49.18 5.50
C ARG A 919 25.01 49.16 4.84
N GLY A 920 25.28 50.06 3.88
CA GLY A 920 26.53 50.10 3.13
C GLY A 920 26.80 48.86 2.28
N ARG A 921 25.75 48.10 1.93
CA ARG A 921 25.85 46.88 1.10
C ARG A 921 25.30 47.19 -0.28
N VAL A 922 26.10 47.86 -1.10
CA VAL A 922 25.75 48.12 -2.51
C VAL A 922 25.51 46.76 -3.19
N LEU A 923 24.37 46.62 -3.86
CA LEU A 923 24.10 45.45 -4.69
C LEU A 923 25.01 45.59 -5.91
N LYS A 924 26.00 44.70 -6.05
CA LYS A 924 26.67 44.47 -7.33
C LYS A 924 25.84 43.48 -8.13
#